data_AF-A0A6A7B3E4-F1
#
_entry.id   AF-A0A6A7B3E4-F1
#
_cell.length_a   1.000
_cell.length_b   1.000
_cell.length_c   1.000
_cell.angle_alpha   90.00
_cell.angle_beta   90.00
_cell.angle_gamma   90.00
#
_symmetry.space_group_name_H-M   'P 1'
#
loop_
_entity.id
_entity.type
_entity.pdbx_description
1 polymer ?
#
loop_
_entity_poly.entity_id
_entity_poly.type
_entity_poly.pdbx_seq_one_letter_code
_entity_poly.pdbx_strand_id
1 'polypeptide(L)'
;MPSTKAYIKAISAGVVLCIGGPALVMWVTPTEEEIFKRYNPDLQKKALANREQRQQDFDNFVTQLKEASKSNKPIWAAQKEIDEKRSAEEQEVKRKERDASRDRATFRGDAPTKSQHASPLPLPHFSRAPSFDPMPDDAQAPVKLSLPLEFQQDIFKELREEDELVILARGLGLLRIVTNLLHSYDAAGNNLILLVGADDRENVWIGEALAEHAAVSNAPKCRGLSLVNTDLMTVGTREKMYAQGGIFSITSRILIVDFLSGLLNPETVTGVVVLHAERVVATSLEAFILRIYRQKNKAGFLKAFSDTPEPFTTGFAPLTNMMKNLFLSKPALYPRFHVSVANSLEGRKKAEVIELEVPMTEAMQDIQNAVLACVEASISELKKANPGLEVEDWNVDSSLHKNFDQIIRRQLDPVWHRTTFKTRQVVRDLSLLRTILHALLTYDAVNFNKYLDTVLAASQPPPGSTKQNQSPWLFLDAADTIFTTAKRRVYKGKISNAELANSSNAVPGSLEPVLEEFPKWNQLAEILQEIEQDAYFNPTPQDSSNGSVLIMCGDQGTCSQLREYLQTMYVEAEGTVKEEDVEDDHEPSAKFMMRRKLRSYLTWKRDFSKVSAALFSENQKAINTSTDRSVQSGMSKTSGKPPPNKRRRIRGGGNAAAGPSRSDTGAIRTAGDRDSHIASLMAELEPKDLEAAQKPGEVGYDPLDNMDSMYELFDMNSLIIVHPYAGDLDEHILDETKPRYVIMYEPDAAFIRRIEVYRSSHTDRTVKVFFMYYGGSVEEQRYLSAVRREKDAFTRLIKERGNMALTLHTNANLAPEETFLRTINTRIAGGGRLTASTEPPRVVVDVREFRSSLPSLLHGRAIVIVPCMLTVGDYVLTPQICIERKSVRDLIQSFSNGRLFNQVESMMEHYKQPMLLIEFEANKSFTLEPFMDFSAPSVATANTSGLATAPDLQSKLVILTLAFPRLRIIWSSSPYQTAEIFAELKKGAEEPDPMKAVQLGLDPSMGGDELRSFNQTSQDMLRALPGVTESVVKTLMVRCVSVYELANMSEREVCWLIGTDVGRRVWRFFNRSVYENVEMPNWS
;
A
#
# COMPACT_ATOMS: atom_id res chain seq x y z
N MET A 1 45.99 -1.14 -36.98
CA MET A 1 45.16 -1.18 -38.21
C MET A 1 44.66 -2.61 -38.40
N PRO A 2 43.36 -2.87 -38.53
CA PRO A 2 42.84 -4.22 -38.68
C PRO A 2 43.23 -4.82 -40.04
N SER A 3 43.51 -6.13 -40.06
CA SER A 3 44.01 -6.88 -41.23
C SER A 3 43.01 -6.86 -42.39
N THR A 4 43.51 -6.83 -43.62
CA THR A 4 42.72 -6.85 -44.87
C THR A 4 41.72 -8.02 -44.94
N LYS A 5 41.99 -9.14 -44.25
CA LYS A 5 41.04 -10.26 -44.13
C LYS A 5 39.79 -9.90 -43.32
N ALA A 6 39.90 -9.01 -42.34
CA ALA A 6 38.77 -8.54 -41.54
C ALA A 6 37.83 -7.65 -42.37
N TYR A 7 38.38 -6.80 -43.23
CA TYR A 7 37.59 -5.98 -44.16
C TYR A 7 36.84 -6.83 -45.19
N ILE A 8 37.51 -7.84 -45.76
CA ILE A 8 36.86 -8.74 -46.74
C ILE A 8 35.73 -9.55 -46.07
N LYS A 9 35.92 -10.01 -44.83
CA LYS A 9 34.84 -10.66 -44.06
C LYS A 9 33.69 -9.72 -43.74
N ALA A 10 33.97 -8.47 -43.36
CA ALA A 10 32.94 -7.49 -43.07
C ALA A 10 32.13 -7.11 -44.32
N ILE A 11 32.81 -6.94 -45.46
CA ILE A 11 32.17 -6.60 -46.74
C ILE A 11 31.33 -7.79 -47.24
N SER A 12 31.86 -9.01 -47.19
CA SER A 12 31.10 -10.21 -47.60
C SER A 12 29.89 -10.48 -46.71
N ALA A 13 30.02 -10.32 -45.40
CA ALA A 13 28.88 -10.39 -44.48
C ALA A 13 27.84 -9.29 -44.75
N GLY A 14 28.30 -8.06 -45.06
CA GLY A 14 27.44 -6.95 -45.45
C GLY A 14 26.65 -7.24 -46.73
N VAL A 15 27.29 -7.81 -47.76
CA VAL A 15 26.62 -8.15 -49.03
C VAL A 15 25.57 -9.26 -48.82
N VAL A 16 25.88 -10.27 -48.01
CA VAL A 16 24.92 -11.35 -47.69
C VAL A 16 23.72 -10.81 -46.90
N LEU A 17 23.91 -9.87 -45.98
CA LEU A 17 22.81 -9.23 -45.26
C LEU A 17 21.97 -8.31 -46.16
N CYS A 18 22.63 -7.49 -46.98
CA CYS A 18 21.94 -6.52 -47.83
C CYS A 18 21.16 -7.17 -48.98
N ILE A 19 21.60 -8.33 -49.48
CA ILE A 19 20.93 -9.02 -50.60
C ILE A 19 20.08 -10.19 -50.08
N GLY A 20 20.59 -10.97 -49.13
CA GLY A 20 19.90 -12.15 -48.60
C GLY A 20 18.68 -11.80 -47.73
N GLY A 21 18.74 -10.69 -46.98
CA GLY A 21 17.61 -10.22 -46.17
C GLY A 21 16.37 -9.91 -47.00
N PRO A 22 16.44 -9.00 -47.99
CA PRO A 22 15.29 -8.68 -48.85
C PRO A 22 14.80 -9.86 -49.68
N ALA A 23 15.71 -10.70 -50.19
CA ALA A 23 15.33 -11.88 -50.98
C ALA A 23 14.59 -12.93 -50.13
N LEU A 24 15.01 -13.15 -48.88
CA LEU A 24 14.30 -14.02 -47.94
C LEU A 24 12.93 -13.45 -47.58
N VAL A 25 12.83 -12.14 -47.34
CA VAL A 25 11.54 -11.49 -47.08
C VAL A 25 10.59 -11.64 -48.26
N MET A 26 11.05 -11.44 -49.50
CA MET A 26 10.22 -11.67 -50.69
C MET A 26 9.85 -13.14 -50.88
N TRP A 27 10.68 -14.08 -50.43
CA TRP A 27 10.38 -15.51 -50.53
C TRP A 27 9.41 -15.99 -49.45
N VAL A 28 9.46 -15.42 -48.25
CA VAL A 28 8.61 -15.82 -47.10
C VAL A 28 7.29 -15.04 -47.07
N THR A 29 7.20 -13.89 -47.74
CA THR A 29 5.95 -13.11 -47.79
C THR A 29 4.97 -13.76 -48.77
N PRO A 30 3.80 -14.26 -48.28
CA PRO A 30 2.80 -14.86 -49.15
C PRO A 30 2.22 -13.80 -50.09
N THR A 31 1.91 -14.22 -51.31
CA THR A 31 1.35 -13.32 -52.32
C THR A 31 -0.06 -12.86 -51.90
N GLU A 32 -0.47 -11.65 -52.32
CA GLU A 32 -1.78 -11.10 -51.95
C GLU A 32 -2.95 -12.02 -52.34
N GLU A 33 -2.81 -12.79 -53.42
CA GLU A 33 -3.79 -13.77 -53.87
C GLU A 33 -3.87 -15.00 -52.95
N GLU A 34 -2.75 -15.45 -52.38
CA GLU A 34 -2.72 -16.53 -51.40
C GLU A 34 -3.33 -16.10 -50.07
N ILE A 35 -3.15 -14.84 -49.67
CA ILE A 35 -3.78 -14.26 -48.47
C ILE A 35 -5.30 -14.11 -48.70
N PHE A 36 -5.71 -13.62 -49.86
CA PHE A 36 -7.13 -13.45 -50.21
C PHE A 36 -7.90 -14.78 -50.21
N LYS A 37 -7.28 -15.86 -50.70
CA LYS A 37 -7.87 -17.22 -50.68
C LYS A 37 -8.09 -17.77 -49.27
N ARG A 38 -7.40 -17.25 -48.25
CA ARG A 38 -7.56 -17.65 -46.84
C ARG A 38 -8.70 -16.89 -46.12
N TYR A 39 -9.30 -15.89 -46.76
CA TYR A 39 -10.39 -15.12 -46.15
C TYR A 39 -11.73 -15.87 -46.20
N ASN A 40 -12.57 -15.63 -45.19
CA ASN A 40 -13.96 -16.09 -45.16
C ASN A 40 -14.73 -15.47 -46.37
N PRO A 41 -15.63 -16.20 -47.07
CA PRO A 41 -16.39 -15.72 -48.24
C PRO A 41 -17.00 -14.32 -48.12
N ASP A 42 -17.50 -13.90 -46.95
CA ASP A 42 -18.05 -12.55 -46.76
C ASP A 42 -16.97 -11.45 -46.77
N LEU A 43 -15.79 -11.76 -46.23
CA LEU A 43 -14.63 -10.88 -46.29
C LEU A 43 -14.04 -10.81 -47.70
N GLN A 44 -14.07 -11.91 -48.47
CA GLN A 44 -13.68 -11.90 -49.87
C GLN A 44 -14.58 -10.97 -50.69
N LYS A 45 -15.90 -11.03 -50.49
CA LYS A 45 -16.86 -10.11 -51.15
C LYS A 45 -16.61 -8.65 -50.79
N LYS A 46 -16.45 -8.34 -49.50
CA LYS A 46 -16.20 -6.97 -49.06
C LYS A 46 -14.83 -6.44 -49.53
N ALA A 47 -13.81 -7.30 -49.55
CA ALA A 47 -12.49 -6.93 -50.05
C ALA A 47 -12.47 -6.70 -51.57
N LEU A 48 -13.28 -7.45 -52.34
CA LEU A 48 -13.51 -7.19 -53.77
C LEU A 48 -14.30 -5.90 -54.00
N ALA A 49 -15.36 -5.65 -53.24
CA ALA A 49 -16.18 -4.45 -53.36
C ALA A 49 -15.37 -3.16 -53.12
N ASN A 50 -14.44 -3.20 -52.16
CA ASN A 50 -13.61 -2.05 -51.81
C ASN A 50 -12.27 -2.03 -52.57
N ARG A 51 -12.03 -2.91 -53.55
CA ARG A 51 -10.73 -3.03 -54.22
C ARG A 51 -10.37 -1.77 -55.00
N GLU A 52 -11.32 -1.24 -55.77
CA GLU A 52 -11.10 0.00 -56.55
C GLU A 52 -10.82 1.20 -55.64
N GLN A 53 -11.59 1.36 -54.56
CA GLN A 53 -11.37 2.44 -53.61
C GLN A 53 -9.98 2.34 -52.96
N ARG A 54 -9.56 1.14 -52.54
CA ARG A 54 -8.23 0.94 -51.94
C ARG A 54 -7.10 1.21 -52.92
N GLN A 55 -7.30 0.90 -54.20
CA GLN A 55 -6.33 1.17 -55.25
C GLN A 55 -6.23 2.68 -55.53
N GLN A 56 -7.36 3.37 -55.56
CA GLN A 56 -7.39 4.84 -55.65
C GLN A 56 -6.73 5.50 -54.43
N ASP A 57 -7.01 5.02 -53.22
CA ASP A 57 -6.39 5.53 -51.99
C ASP A 57 -4.86 5.29 -51.99
N PHE A 58 -4.41 4.13 -52.49
CA PHE A 58 -2.99 3.81 -52.63
C PHE A 58 -2.31 4.69 -53.69
N ASP A 59 -2.93 4.86 -54.85
CA ASP A 59 -2.40 5.73 -55.91
C ASP A 59 -2.36 7.20 -55.45
N ASN A 60 -3.38 7.66 -54.72
CA ASN A 60 -3.40 8.96 -54.07
C ASN A 60 -2.27 9.10 -53.04
N PHE A 61 -2.08 8.08 -52.20
CA PHE A 61 -1.00 8.06 -51.21
C PHE A 61 0.39 8.09 -51.85
N VAL A 62 0.62 7.31 -52.91
CA VAL A 62 1.88 7.31 -53.66
C VAL A 62 2.12 8.66 -54.35
N THR A 63 1.05 9.31 -54.83
CA THR A 63 1.12 10.63 -55.44
C THR A 63 1.49 11.69 -54.40
N GLN A 64 0.89 11.64 -53.21
CA GLN A 64 1.24 12.49 -52.06
C GLN A 64 2.69 12.27 -51.63
N LEU A 65 3.16 11.02 -51.58
CA LEU A 65 4.56 10.71 -51.27
C LEU A 65 5.54 11.30 -52.30
N LYS A 66 5.22 11.23 -53.59
CA LYS A 66 6.02 11.86 -54.65
C LYS A 66 6.04 13.38 -54.55
N GLU A 67 5.00 13.98 -54.00
CA GLU A 67 4.91 15.42 -53.79
C GLU A 67 5.68 15.86 -52.54
N ALA A 68 5.52 15.12 -51.44
CA ALA A 68 6.29 15.29 -50.21
C ALA A 68 7.80 15.06 -50.44
N SER A 69 8.18 14.14 -51.34
CA SER A 69 9.59 13.87 -51.66
C SER A 69 10.28 14.97 -52.47
N LYS A 70 9.53 15.93 -53.06
CA LYS A 70 10.09 17.10 -53.74
C LYS A 70 10.58 18.17 -52.75
N SER A 71 10.21 18.03 -51.47
CA SER A 71 10.66 18.92 -50.40
C SER A 71 12.05 18.51 -49.91
N ASN A 72 12.91 19.51 -49.60
CA ASN A 72 14.21 19.26 -48.96
C ASN A 72 14.09 18.88 -47.47
N LYS A 73 12.88 18.79 -46.92
CA LYS A 73 12.59 18.36 -45.55
C LYS A 73 12.39 16.83 -45.50
N PRO A 74 12.66 16.17 -44.36
CA PRO A 74 12.30 14.76 -44.18
C PRO A 74 10.79 14.55 -44.39
N ILE A 75 10.43 13.47 -45.10
CA ILE A 75 9.08 13.22 -45.65
C ILE A 75 7.97 13.34 -44.59
N TRP A 76 8.19 12.86 -43.37
CA TRP A 76 7.19 12.93 -42.29
C TRP A 76 6.88 14.37 -41.85
N ALA A 77 7.86 15.28 -41.90
CA ALA A 77 7.65 16.69 -41.58
C ALA A 77 6.89 17.41 -42.71
N ALA A 78 7.20 17.08 -43.97
CA ALA A 78 6.47 17.59 -45.13
C ALA A 78 5.01 17.09 -45.14
N GLN A 79 4.77 15.81 -44.79
CA GLN A 79 3.43 15.23 -44.69
C GLN A 79 2.61 15.94 -43.60
N LYS A 80 3.21 16.18 -42.43
CA LYS A 80 2.54 16.85 -41.31
C LYS A 80 2.09 18.28 -41.66
N GLU A 81 2.91 19.04 -42.38
CA GLU A 81 2.55 20.39 -42.85
C GLU A 81 1.40 20.36 -43.88
N ILE A 82 1.37 19.35 -44.75
CA ILE A 82 0.30 19.16 -45.74
C ILE A 82 -1.01 18.79 -45.03
N ASP A 83 -0.96 17.92 -44.04
CA ASP A 83 -2.13 17.50 -43.26
C ASP A 83 -2.68 18.63 -42.38
N GLU A 84 -1.80 19.44 -41.77
CA GLU A 84 -2.18 20.63 -41.02
C GLU A 84 -2.89 21.65 -41.92
N LYS A 85 -2.38 21.91 -43.13
CA LYS A 85 -3.06 22.79 -44.11
C LYS A 85 -4.42 22.26 -44.53
N ARG A 86 -4.53 20.96 -44.81
CA ARG A 86 -5.80 20.34 -45.21
C ARG A 86 -6.84 20.42 -44.10
N SER A 87 -6.44 20.15 -42.86
CA SER A 87 -7.33 20.25 -41.70
C SER A 87 -7.82 21.69 -41.46
N ALA A 88 -6.98 22.69 -41.72
CA ALA A 88 -7.36 24.10 -41.67
C ALA A 88 -8.36 24.47 -42.77
N GLU A 89 -8.13 24.02 -44.01
CA GLU A 89 -9.05 24.23 -45.14
C GLU A 89 -10.41 23.56 -44.89
N GLU A 90 -10.44 22.31 -44.40
CA GLU A 90 -11.68 21.62 -44.05
C GLU A 90 -12.46 22.33 -42.93
N GLN A 91 -11.77 22.87 -41.93
CA GLN A 91 -12.41 23.68 -40.88
C GLN A 91 -12.99 24.98 -41.43
N GLU A 92 -12.33 25.59 -42.43
CA GLU A 92 -12.83 26.80 -43.08
C GLU A 92 -14.06 26.52 -43.95
N VAL A 93 -14.09 25.40 -44.66
CA VAL A 93 -15.27 24.96 -45.43
C VAL A 93 -16.45 24.68 -44.50
N LYS A 94 -16.22 23.95 -43.39
CA LYS A 94 -17.27 23.68 -42.39
C LYS A 94 -17.78 24.98 -41.74
N ARG A 95 -16.93 25.99 -41.53
CA ARG A 95 -17.37 27.32 -41.08
C ARG A 95 -18.28 27.99 -42.12
N LYS A 96 -17.88 27.99 -43.40
CA LYS A 96 -18.68 28.57 -44.50
C LYS A 96 -20.03 27.86 -44.67
N GLU A 97 -20.08 26.55 -44.51
CA GLU A 97 -21.35 25.78 -44.53
C GLU A 97 -22.25 26.11 -43.33
N ARG A 98 -21.67 26.33 -42.14
CA ARG A 98 -22.41 26.72 -40.94
C ARG A 98 -22.99 28.12 -41.06
N ASP A 99 -22.23 29.05 -41.66
CA ASP A 99 -22.65 30.42 -41.89
C ASP A 99 -23.74 30.47 -42.99
N ALA A 100 -23.59 29.72 -44.08
CA ALA A 100 -24.62 29.58 -45.11
C ALA A 100 -25.92 28.95 -44.57
N SER A 101 -25.82 28.03 -43.61
CA SER A 101 -26.98 27.42 -42.94
C SER A 101 -27.69 28.39 -41.99
N ARG A 102 -26.94 29.33 -41.37
CA ARG A 102 -27.49 30.42 -40.54
C ARG A 102 -28.25 31.44 -41.39
N ASP A 103 -27.71 31.81 -42.55
CA ASP A 103 -28.35 32.76 -43.47
C ASP A 103 -29.61 32.17 -44.12
N ARG A 104 -29.69 30.84 -44.24
CA ARG A 104 -30.90 30.15 -44.73
C ARG A 104 -32.04 30.15 -43.69
N ALA A 105 -31.72 30.27 -42.40
CA ALA A 105 -32.70 30.30 -41.33
C ALA A 105 -33.30 31.70 -41.11
N THR A 106 -32.62 32.77 -41.50
CA THR A 106 -33.08 34.16 -41.35
C THR A 106 -34.01 34.63 -42.49
N PHE A 107 -34.11 33.89 -43.59
CA PHE A 107 -34.94 34.22 -44.76
C PHE A 107 -36.38 33.69 -44.70
N ARG A 108 -36.75 32.91 -43.68
CA ARG A 108 -38.14 32.46 -43.43
C ARG A 108 -38.73 33.20 -42.24
N GLY A 109 -39.23 34.40 -42.50
CA GLY A 109 -40.18 35.07 -41.60
C GLY A 109 -41.62 34.74 -42.02
N ASP A 110 -42.48 34.45 -41.03
CA ASP A 110 -43.94 34.59 -41.18
C ASP A 110 -44.47 35.53 -40.08
N ALA A 111 -45.42 36.36 -40.49
CA ALA A 111 -45.79 37.66 -39.94
C ALA A 111 -46.91 37.66 -38.86
N PRO A 112 -47.19 38.79 -38.17
CA PRO A 112 -48.03 38.87 -36.97
C PRO A 112 -49.43 39.49 -37.18
N THR A 113 -50.41 39.22 -36.29
CA THR A 113 -51.65 40.02 -36.18
C THR A 113 -52.18 40.23 -34.72
N LYS A 114 -52.00 41.48 -34.25
CA LYS A 114 -52.88 42.44 -33.54
C LYS A 114 -53.75 42.12 -32.28
N SER A 115 -53.66 43.12 -31.38
CA SER A 115 -54.69 43.78 -30.49
C SER A 115 -54.95 43.18 -29.10
N GLN A 116 -55.31 43.92 -28.03
CA GLN A 116 -55.18 45.31 -27.55
C GLN A 116 -55.61 45.28 -26.05
N HIS A 117 -55.01 46.16 -25.24
CA HIS A 117 -55.44 46.79 -23.96
C HIS A 117 -56.30 46.04 -22.90
N ALA A 118 -55.82 45.98 -21.64
CA ALA A 118 -56.22 46.89 -20.54
C ALA A 118 -55.73 46.42 -19.14
N SER A 119 -55.36 47.37 -18.27
CA SER A 119 -55.26 47.30 -16.79
C SER A 119 -56.25 48.36 -16.23
N PRO A 120 -56.73 48.43 -14.95
CA PRO A 120 -55.99 48.16 -13.68
C PRO A 120 -56.77 47.71 -12.36
N LEU A 121 -56.03 47.14 -11.38
CA LEU A 121 -56.17 47.17 -9.86
C LEU A 121 -57.46 46.62 -9.13
N PRO A 122 -57.48 46.29 -7.80
CA PRO A 122 -56.44 45.98 -6.77
C PRO A 122 -56.68 44.68 -5.89
N LEU A 123 -55.73 44.40 -4.97
CA LEU A 123 -55.52 43.35 -3.91
C LEU A 123 -56.74 42.92 -3.02
N PRO A 124 -56.74 41.85 -2.15
CA PRO A 124 -55.60 41.20 -1.42
C PRO A 124 -55.67 39.66 -1.08
N HIS A 125 -54.61 39.18 -0.40
CA HIS A 125 -54.48 38.02 0.53
C HIS A 125 -53.87 36.67 0.08
N PHE A 126 -52.63 36.45 0.59
CA PHE A 126 -52.06 35.25 1.23
C PHE A 126 -52.63 33.86 0.89
N SER A 127 -51.80 32.99 0.29
CA SER A 127 -51.11 31.87 0.97
C SER A 127 -50.64 30.79 -0.01
N ARG A 128 -49.49 30.18 0.34
CA ARG A 128 -48.92 28.90 -0.13
C ARG A 128 -48.18 28.91 -1.48
N ALA A 129 -46.87 28.67 -1.40
CA ALA A 129 -46.00 28.34 -2.53
C ALA A 129 -46.47 27.02 -3.19
N PRO A 130 -46.34 26.87 -4.53
CA PRO A 130 -46.77 25.66 -5.22
C PRO A 130 -45.77 24.53 -5.00
N SER A 131 -46.29 23.40 -4.53
CA SER A 131 -45.62 22.10 -4.61
C SER A 131 -45.44 21.72 -6.08
N PHE A 132 -44.21 21.38 -6.46
CA PHE A 132 -43.92 20.72 -7.74
C PHE A 132 -44.64 19.37 -7.77
N ASP A 133 -45.59 19.22 -8.70
CA ASP A 133 -46.13 17.90 -9.05
C ASP A 133 -45.06 17.08 -9.79
N PRO A 134 -44.84 15.80 -9.45
CA PRO A 134 -43.91 14.95 -10.17
C PRO A 134 -44.49 14.49 -11.52
N MET A 135 -43.61 14.37 -12.51
CA MET A 135 -43.93 13.82 -13.84
C MET A 135 -44.55 12.41 -13.73
N PRO A 136 -45.54 12.07 -14.58
CA PRO A 136 -46.16 10.75 -14.54
C PRO A 136 -45.33 9.77 -15.39
N ASP A 137 -44.38 9.08 -14.75
CA ASP A 137 -43.88 7.75 -15.19
C ASP A 137 -43.09 6.98 -14.09
N ASP A 138 -42.93 7.52 -12.88
CA ASP A 138 -42.18 6.89 -11.77
C ASP A 138 -42.95 5.80 -10.99
N ALA A 139 -44.12 5.36 -11.47
CA ALA A 139 -45.01 4.46 -10.73
C ALA A 139 -44.52 2.99 -10.60
N GLN A 140 -43.30 2.66 -11.07
CA GLN A 140 -42.72 1.32 -10.99
C GLN A 140 -41.30 1.24 -10.39
N ALA A 141 -40.73 2.32 -9.85
CA ALA A 141 -39.47 2.22 -9.10
C ALA A 141 -39.74 1.94 -7.60
N PRO A 142 -39.40 0.76 -7.05
CA PRO A 142 -39.74 0.41 -5.66
C PRO A 142 -38.92 1.16 -4.60
N VAL A 143 -37.98 2.04 -4.97
CA VAL A 143 -37.02 2.66 -4.05
C VAL A 143 -36.68 4.09 -4.49
N LYS A 144 -36.73 5.05 -3.56
CA LYS A 144 -36.21 6.41 -3.78
C LYS A 144 -34.67 6.35 -3.82
N LEU A 145 -34.08 6.72 -4.94
CA LEU A 145 -32.63 6.75 -5.11
C LEU A 145 -32.04 7.96 -4.37
N SER A 146 -30.99 7.75 -3.57
CA SER A 146 -30.22 8.81 -2.89
C SER A 146 -29.00 9.24 -3.71
N LEU A 147 -29.11 9.16 -5.05
CA LEU A 147 -28.07 9.51 -6.02
C LEU A 147 -28.39 10.87 -6.67
N PRO A 148 -27.76 11.97 -6.24
CA PRO A 148 -28.11 13.32 -6.70
C PRO A 148 -27.55 13.66 -8.09
N LEU A 149 -26.51 12.96 -8.56
CA LEU A 149 -25.81 13.28 -9.82
C LEU A 149 -26.25 12.35 -10.96
N GLU A 150 -26.42 12.90 -12.16
CA GLU A 150 -26.91 12.17 -13.34
C GLU A 150 -26.01 10.98 -13.69
N PHE A 151 -24.68 11.16 -13.72
CA PHE A 151 -23.76 10.07 -14.05
C PHE A 151 -23.87 8.88 -13.06
N GLN A 152 -24.17 9.15 -11.79
CA GLN A 152 -24.35 8.08 -10.79
C GLN A 152 -25.65 7.32 -11.03
N GLN A 153 -26.71 8.03 -11.44
CA GLN A 153 -27.99 7.43 -11.82
C GLN A 153 -27.86 6.58 -13.09
N ASP A 154 -27.08 7.04 -14.08
CA ASP A 154 -26.78 6.30 -15.30
C ASP A 154 -26.08 4.97 -14.97
N ILE A 155 -25.02 5.03 -14.15
CA ILE A 155 -24.30 3.84 -13.67
C ILE A 155 -25.24 2.89 -12.95
N PHE A 156 -26.10 3.41 -12.06
CA PHE A 156 -27.05 2.59 -11.31
C PHE A 156 -28.05 1.87 -12.23
N LYS A 157 -28.57 2.55 -13.26
CA LYS A 157 -29.49 1.97 -14.24
C LYS A 157 -28.82 0.85 -15.04
N GLU A 158 -27.61 1.12 -15.56
CA GLU A 158 -26.80 0.14 -16.29
C GLU A 158 -26.51 -1.11 -15.43
N LEU A 159 -26.11 -0.91 -14.17
CA LEU A 159 -25.85 -1.98 -13.21
C LEU A 159 -27.08 -2.81 -12.87
N ARG A 160 -28.30 -2.28 -12.97
CA ARG A 160 -29.51 -3.05 -12.69
C ARG A 160 -29.87 -4.00 -13.82
N GLU A 161 -29.48 -3.66 -15.05
CA GLU A 161 -29.77 -4.43 -16.26
C GLU A 161 -28.68 -5.47 -16.57
N GLU A 162 -27.40 -5.09 -16.46
CA GLU A 162 -26.27 -5.91 -16.90
C GLU A 162 -25.25 -6.21 -15.79
N ASP A 163 -24.53 -7.34 -15.95
CA ASP A 163 -23.42 -7.76 -15.09
C ASP A 163 -22.10 -7.19 -15.60
N GLU A 164 -21.51 -6.27 -14.84
CA GLU A 164 -20.38 -5.47 -15.30
C GLU A 164 -19.29 -5.30 -14.26
N LEU A 165 -18.08 -5.03 -14.76
CA LEU A 165 -16.97 -4.52 -13.99
C LEU A 165 -16.96 -3.00 -14.13
N VAL A 166 -17.28 -2.28 -13.06
CA VAL A 166 -17.25 -0.81 -13.05
C VAL A 166 -15.92 -0.33 -12.47
N ILE A 167 -15.19 0.44 -13.27
CA ILE A 167 -13.96 1.12 -12.86
C ILE A 167 -14.20 2.63 -12.85
N LEU A 168 -14.31 3.20 -11.66
CA LEU A 168 -14.47 4.64 -11.44
C LEU A 168 -13.13 5.31 -11.12
N ALA A 169 -13.00 6.60 -11.42
CA ALA A 169 -11.90 7.38 -10.86
C ALA A 169 -12.10 7.58 -9.35
N ARG A 170 -11.02 7.53 -8.57
CA ARG A 170 -11.06 7.73 -7.11
C ARG A 170 -11.71 9.06 -6.76
N GLY A 171 -12.54 9.06 -5.72
CA GLY A 171 -13.23 10.25 -5.22
C GLY A 171 -14.54 10.60 -5.93
N LEU A 172 -15.04 9.77 -6.86
CA LEU A 172 -16.35 9.98 -7.52
C LEU A 172 -17.55 9.34 -6.78
N GLY A 173 -17.34 8.79 -5.59
CA GLY A 173 -18.40 8.21 -4.75
C GLY A 173 -18.76 6.76 -5.09
N LEU A 174 -17.77 5.85 -5.14
CA LEU A 174 -18.01 4.43 -5.44
C LEU A 174 -18.96 3.79 -4.42
N LEU A 175 -18.71 3.99 -3.11
CA LEU A 175 -19.51 3.39 -2.05
C LEU A 175 -20.98 3.83 -2.11
N ARG A 176 -21.28 5.08 -2.47
CA ARG A 176 -22.67 5.53 -2.64
C ARG A 176 -23.43 4.73 -3.69
N ILE A 177 -22.78 4.44 -4.83
CA ILE A 177 -23.37 3.66 -5.93
C ILE A 177 -23.62 2.23 -5.44
N VAL A 178 -22.64 1.62 -4.76
CA VAL A 178 -22.75 0.26 -4.21
C VAL A 178 -23.87 0.17 -3.17
N THR A 179 -23.93 1.10 -2.21
CA THR A 179 -24.97 1.11 -1.17
C THR A 179 -26.37 1.29 -1.77
N ASN A 180 -26.54 2.19 -2.74
CA ASN A 180 -27.84 2.35 -3.43
C ASN A 180 -28.24 1.08 -4.20
N LEU A 181 -27.29 0.43 -4.86
CA LEU A 181 -27.51 -0.84 -5.54
C LEU A 181 -27.94 -1.93 -4.55
N LEU A 182 -27.20 -2.09 -3.45
CA LEU A 182 -27.52 -3.04 -2.39
C LEU A 182 -28.90 -2.75 -1.76
N HIS A 183 -29.20 -1.48 -1.47
CA HIS A 183 -30.49 -1.06 -0.94
C HIS A 183 -31.64 -1.41 -1.89
N SER A 184 -31.44 -1.24 -3.20
CA SER A 184 -32.46 -1.60 -4.21
C SER A 184 -32.84 -3.09 -4.18
N TYR A 185 -31.88 -3.95 -3.85
CA TYR A 185 -32.12 -5.38 -3.68
C TYR A 185 -32.64 -5.73 -2.29
N ASP A 186 -32.19 -5.05 -1.23
CA ASP A 186 -32.68 -5.30 0.14
C ASP A 186 -34.16 -4.92 0.28
N ALA A 187 -34.57 -3.79 -0.32
CA ALA A 187 -35.95 -3.34 -0.32
C ALA A 187 -36.92 -4.35 -0.97
N ALA A 188 -36.43 -5.20 -1.88
CA ALA A 188 -37.23 -6.28 -2.46
C ALA A 188 -37.50 -7.43 -1.46
N GLY A 189 -36.66 -7.62 -0.43
CA GLY A 189 -36.93 -8.41 0.77
C GLY A 189 -36.72 -9.94 0.68
N ASN A 190 -36.44 -10.47 -0.51
CA ASN A 190 -36.32 -11.92 -0.80
C ASN A 190 -35.02 -12.28 -1.53
N ASN A 191 -33.91 -11.63 -1.17
CA ASN A 191 -32.63 -11.82 -1.85
C ASN A 191 -31.57 -12.31 -0.87
N LEU A 192 -30.66 -13.14 -1.36
CA LEU A 192 -29.43 -13.52 -0.67
C LEU A 192 -28.26 -12.94 -1.46
N ILE A 193 -27.69 -11.85 -0.97
CA ILE A 193 -26.60 -11.14 -1.65
C ILE A 193 -25.34 -11.24 -0.81
N LEU A 194 -24.24 -11.57 -1.47
CA LEU A 194 -22.94 -11.69 -0.84
C LEU A 194 -22.06 -10.52 -1.25
N LEU A 195 -21.60 -9.74 -0.27
CA LEU A 195 -20.59 -8.71 -0.44
C LEU A 195 -19.22 -9.33 -0.11
N VAL A 196 -18.31 -9.31 -1.07
CA VAL A 196 -16.97 -9.91 -0.97
C VAL A 196 -15.92 -8.83 -1.20
N GLY A 197 -14.88 -8.84 -0.37
CA GLY A 197 -13.73 -7.96 -0.51
C GLY A 197 -13.88 -6.58 0.15
N ALA A 198 -14.93 -6.36 0.95
CA ALA A 198 -15.10 -5.13 1.73
C ALA A 198 -14.16 -5.11 2.95
N ASP A 199 -13.44 -4.01 3.13
CA ASP A 199 -12.59 -3.78 4.30
C ASP A 199 -13.45 -3.43 5.54
N ASP A 200 -12.93 -3.59 6.77
CA ASP A 200 -13.72 -3.40 8.01
C ASP A 200 -14.37 -2.01 8.11
N ARG A 201 -13.67 -0.96 7.65
CA ARG A 201 -14.19 0.42 7.60
C ARG A 201 -15.34 0.57 6.61
N GLU A 202 -15.24 -0.06 5.45
CA GLU A 202 -16.29 -0.03 4.42
C GLU A 202 -17.52 -0.81 4.88
N ASN A 203 -17.34 -1.89 5.63
CA ASN A 203 -18.46 -2.65 6.22
C ASN A 203 -19.29 -1.78 7.18
N VAL A 204 -18.63 -0.96 8.01
CA VAL A 204 -19.31 0.00 8.89
C VAL A 204 -20.06 1.03 8.05
N TRP A 205 -19.38 1.66 7.09
CA TRP A 205 -19.98 2.65 6.19
C TRP A 205 -21.21 2.13 5.44
N ILE A 206 -21.10 0.96 4.79
CA ILE A 206 -22.20 0.37 4.03
C ILE A 206 -23.34 -0.02 4.97
N GLY A 207 -23.02 -0.51 6.18
CA GLY A 207 -24.03 -0.82 7.20
C GLY A 207 -24.84 0.41 7.63
N GLU A 208 -24.15 1.50 7.96
CA GLU A 208 -24.77 2.77 8.36
C GLU A 208 -25.58 3.39 7.22
N ALA A 209 -25.01 3.47 6.02
CA ALA A 209 -25.68 4.03 4.85
C ALA A 209 -26.91 3.19 4.41
N LEU A 210 -26.86 1.86 4.53
CA LEU A 210 -28.03 1.01 4.28
C LEU A 210 -29.14 1.25 5.31
N ALA A 211 -28.78 1.45 6.58
CA ALA A 211 -29.74 1.78 7.63
C ALA A 211 -30.40 3.15 7.39
N GLU A 212 -29.61 4.15 7.00
CA GLU A 212 -30.12 5.47 6.62
C GLU A 212 -31.09 5.38 5.43
N HIS A 213 -30.70 4.67 4.36
CA HIS A 213 -31.56 4.51 3.19
C HIS A 213 -32.84 3.72 3.50
N ALA A 214 -32.78 2.70 4.37
CA ALA A 214 -33.96 1.99 4.84
C ALA A 214 -34.91 2.91 5.62
N ALA A 215 -34.38 3.80 6.46
CA ALA A 215 -35.18 4.79 7.19
C ALA A 215 -35.83 5.82 6.23
N VAL A 216 -35.08 6.33 5.25
CA VAL A 216 -35.56 7.32 4.27
C VAL A 216 -36.61 6.73 3.32
N SER A 217 -36.40 5.50 2.85
CA SER A 217 -37.33 4.80 1.95
C SER A 217 -38.56 4.24 2.67
N ASN A 218 -38.50 4.10 4.00
CA ASN A 218 -39.52 3.47 4.84
C ASN A 218 -39.91 2.06 4.31
N ALA A 219 -38.92 1.30 3.85
CA ALA A 219 -39.13 -0.01 3.25
C ALA A 219 -39.26 -1.10 4.35
N PRO A 220 -40.43 -1.74 4.53
CA PRO A 220 -40.70 -2.62 5.67
C PRO A 220 -39.97 -3.97 5.60
N LYS A 221 -39.35 -4.29 4.46
CA LYS A 221 -38.68 -5.59 4.21
C LYS A 221 -37.15 -5.50 4.27
N CYS A 222 -36.60 -4.30 4.42
CA CYS A 222 -35.16 -4.10 4.54
C CYS A 222 -34.64 -4.75 5.82
N ARG A 223 -33.51 -5.46 5.70
CA ARG A 223 -32.86 -6.14 6.82
C ARG A 223 -31.51 -5.53 7.16
N GLY A 224 -30.95 -4.72 6.26
CA GLY A 224 -29.63 -4.13 6.42
C GLY A 224 -28.49 -5.13 6.18
N LEU A 225 -27.27 -4.72 6.54
CA LEU A 225 -26.06 -5.52 6.37
C LEU A 225 -25.83 -6.43 7.56
N SER A 226 -25.61 -7.72 7.29
CA SER A 226 -25.17 -8.68 8.30
C SER A 226 -23.68 -9.01 8.11
N LEU A 227 -22.87 -8.74 9.13
CA LEU A 227 -21.43 -9.02 9.12
C LEU A 227 -21.13 -10.43 9.65
N VAL A 228 -20.36 -11.21 8.89
CA VAL A 228 -19.96 -12.58 9.25
C VAL A 228 -18.45 -12.66 9.46
N ASN A 229 -18.05 -12.66 10.73
CA ASN A 229 -16.65 -12.77 11.16
C ASN A 229 -16.36 -14.08 11.90
N THR A 230 -15.08 -14.52 11.88
CA THR A 230 -14.65 -15.79 12.48
C THR A 230 -14.84 -15.83 13.99
N ASP A 231 -14.78 -14.68 14.65
CA ASP A 231 -14.65 -14.60 16.11
C ASP A 231 -16.00 -14.42 16.81
N LEU A 232 -17.04 -14.06 16.05
CA LEU A 232 -18.35 -13.68 16.58
C LEU A 232 -19.44 -14.73 16.37
N MET A 233 -19.27 -15.68 15.43
CA MET A 233 -20.38 -16.51 14.95
C MET A 233 -20.05 -18.00 14.81
N THR A 234 -20.87 -18.82 15.46
CA THR A 234 -20.85 -20.29 15.32
C THR A 234 -21.42 -20.74 13.97
N VAL A 235 -21.08 -21.97 13.54
CA VAL A 235 -21.59 -22.56 12.29
C VAL A 235 -23.13 -22.61 12.27
N GLY A 236 -23.76 -23.04 13.36
CA GLY A 236 -25.22 -23.15 13.45
C GLY A 236 -25.95 -21.80 13.44
N THR A 237 -25.30 -20.72 13.93
CA THR A 237 -25.85 -19.36 13.79
C THR A 237 -25.78 -18.89 12.34
N ARG A 238 -24.68 -19.18 11.62
CA ARG A 238 -24.54 -18.80 10.20
C ARG A 238 -25.58 -19.48 9.32
N GLU A 239 -25.81 -20.78 9.52
CA GLU A 239 -26.83 -21.54 8.78
C GLU A 239 -28.22 -20.90 8.87
N LYS A 240 -28.63 -20.51 10.09
CA LYS A 240 -29.93 -19.85 10.33
C LYS A 240 -30.01 -18.49 9.64
N MET A 241 -28.93 -17.71 9.65
CA MET A 241 -28.90 -16.42 8.98
C MET A 241 -28.97 -16.56 7.46
N TYR A 242 -28.21 -17.48 6.87
CA TYR A 242 -28.29 -17.74 5.42
C TYR A 242 -29.68 -18.20 5.00
N ALA A 243 -30.34 -19.03 5.82
CA ALA A 243 -31.71 -19.47 5.59
C ALA A 243 -32.73 -18.31 5.69
N GLN A 244 -32.47 -17.31 6.52
CA GLN A 244 -33.29 -16.10 6.56
C GLN A 244 -33.12 -15.30 5.26
N GLY A 245 -31.90 -15.13 4.76
CA GLY A 245 -31.60 -14.28 3.60
C GLY A 245 -31.40 -12.81 3.99
N GLY A 246 -30.90 -12.00 3.05
CA GLY A 246 -30.46 -10.62 3.27
C GLY A 246 -29.13 -10.34 2.57
N ILE A 247 -28.49 -9.22 2.94
CA ILE A 247 -27.15 -8.88 2.47
C ILE A 247 -26.13 -9.30 3.53
N PHE A 248 -25.16 -10.11 3.12
CA PHE A 248 -24.08 -10.58 3.99
C PHE A 248 -22.74 -10.06 3.52
N SER A 249 -22.01 -9.37 4.40
CA SER A 249 -20.57 -9.17 4.22
C SER A 249 -19.83 -10.31 4.90
N ILE A 250 -19.10 -11.08 4.09
CA ILE A 250 -18.43 -12.31 4.54
C ILE A 250 -16.99 -12.28 4.08
N THR A 251 -16.06 -12.56 4.98
CA THR A 251 -14.66 -12.72 4.61
C THR A 251 -14.48 -13.87 3.60
N SER A 252 -13.63 -13.68 2.60
CA SER A 252 -13.41 -14.65 1.52
C SER A 252 -13.10 -16.07 2.03
N ARG A 253 -12.38 -16.17 3.15
CA ARG A 253 -12.03 -17.45 3.78
C ARG A 253 -13.23 -18.18 4.39
N ILE A 254 -14.15 -17.47 5.05
CA ILE A 254 -15.35 -18.11 5.60
C ILE A 254 -16.26 -18.54 4.44
N LEU A 255 -16.46 -17.65 3.47
CA LEU A 255 -17.37 -17.90 2.36
C LEU A 255 -16.96 -19.13 1.53
N ILE A 256 -15.66 -19.28 1.22
CA ILE A 256 -15.21 -20.45 0.46
C ILE A 256 -15.41 -21.76 1.24
N VAL A 257 -15.21 -21.75 2.56
CA VAL A 257 -15.44 -22.92 3.43
C VAL A 257 -16.92 -23.25 3.51
N ASP A 258 -17.78 -22.24 3.64
CA ASP A 258 -19.24 -22.41 3.70
C ASP A 258 -19.80 -22.94 2.36
N PHE A 259 -19.26 -22.51 1.21
CA PHE A 259 -19.60 -23.05 -0.12
C PHE A 259 -19.12 -24.49 -0.34
N LEU A 260 -17.92 -24.83 0.14
CA LEU A 260 -17.34 -26.16 -0.05
C LEU A 260 -17.94 -27.19 0.92
N SER A 261 -18.25 -26.80 2.15
CA SER A 261 -18.92 -27.65 3.14
C SER A 261 -20.41 -27.86 2.87
N GLY A 262 -21.00 -27.03 2.01
CA GLY A 262 -22.43 -27.06 1.69
C GLY A 262 -23.31 -26.36 2.71
N LEU A 263 -22.73 -25.64 3.68
CA LEU A 263 -23.46 -24.79 4.62
C LEU A 263 -24.26 -23.70 3.89
N LEU A 264 -23.67 -23.15 2.83
CA LEU A 264 -24.31 -22.21 1.93
C LEU A 264 -24.33 -22.78 0.51
N ASN A 265 -25.51 -23.07 -0.01
CA ASN A 265 -25.64 -23.54 -1.39
C ASN A 265 -25.47 -22.36 -2.37
N PRO A 266 -24.50 -22.38 -3.29
CA PRO A 266 -24.33 -21.28 -4.24
C PRO A 266 -25.54 -21.05 -5.16
N GLU A 267 -26.40 -22.06 -5.37
CA GLU A 267 -27.62 -21.93 -6.18
C GLU A 267 -28.69 -21.03 -5.54
N THR A 268 -28.71 -20.92 -4.20
CA THR A 268 -29.69 -20.08 -3.50
C THR A 268 -29.27 -18.61 -3.44
N VAL A 269 -28.01 -18.31 -3.79
CA VAL A 269 -27.47 -16.96 -3.80
C VAL A 269 -28.05 -16.19 -4.99
N THR A 270 -28.69 -15.06 -4.71
CA THR A 270 -29.28 -14.19 -5.73
C THR A 270 -28.20 -13.44 -6.52
N GLY A 271 -27.13 -13.02 -5.85
CA GLY A 271 -26.04 -12.32 -6.50
C GLY A 271 -24.82 -12.13 -5.62
N VAL A 272 -23.69 -11.85 -6.26
CA VAL A 272 -22.42 -11.54 -5.60
C VAL A 272 -21.95 -10.16 -6.05
N VAL A 273 -21.57 -9.33 -5.09
CA VAL A 273 -20.95 -8.01 -5.30
C VAL A 273 -19.51 -8.08 -4.81
N VAL A 274 -18.57 -7.77 -5.70
CA VAL A 274 -17.12 -7.81 -5.41
C VAL A 274 -16.59 -6.38 -5.34
N LEU A 275 -16.04 -5.98 -4.20
CA LEU A 275 -15.27 -4.74 -4.05
C LEU A 275 -13.78 -5.02 -4.28
N HIS A 276 -13.02 -3.94 -4.53
CA HIS A 276 -11.57 -4.00 -4.80
C HIS A 276 -11.19 -5.02 -5.88
N ALA A 277 -11.91 -4.99 -7.01
CA ALA A 277 -11.72 -5.95 -8.10
C ALA A 277 -10.27 -6.02 -8.64
N GLU A 278 -9.46 -4.98 -8.43
CA GLU A 278 -8.04 -4.94 -8.75
C GLU A 278 -7.20 -6.01 -8.02
N ARG A 279 -7.68 -6.51 -6.87
CA ARG A 279 -7.00 -7.52 -6.04
C ARG A 279 -7.24 -8.94 -6.57
N VAL A 280 -8.18 -9.14 -7.50
CA VAL A 280 -8.64 -10.46 -7.95
C VAL A 280 -7.70 -11.10 -8.97
N VAL A 281 -6.77 -11.92 -8.50
CA VAL A 281 -5.88 -12.73 -9.36
C VAL A 281 -6.43 -14.14 -9.52
N ALA A 282 -6.07 -14.88 -10.58
CA ALA A 282 -6.54 -16.26 -10.82
C ALA A 282 -6.34 -17.23 -9.63
N THR A 283 -5.36 -16.96 -8.77
CA THR A 283 -5.01 -17.73 -7.57
C THR A 283 -5.59 -17.16 -6.27
N SER A 284 -6.29 -16.02 -6.33
CA SER A 284 -6.94 -15.40 -5.17
C SER A 284 -8.15 -16.21 -4.69
N LEU A 285 -8.58 -15.96 -3.46
CA LEU A 285 -9.76 -16.62 -2.90
C LEU A 285 -11.04 -16.09 -3.53
N GLU A 286 -11.07 -14.81 -3.87
CA GLU A 286 -12.16 -14.14 -4.56
C GLU A 286 -12.41 -14.82 -5.91
N ALA A 287 -11.36 -15.01 -6.72
CA ALA A 287 -11.47 -15.74 -7.97
C ALA A 287 -11.92 -17.20 -7.77
N PHE A 288 -11.54 -17.83 -6.65
CA PHE A 288 -11.97 -19.18 -6.32
C PHE A 288 -13.47 -19.24 -5.97
N ILE A 289 -13.95 -18.30 -5.14
CA ILE A 289 -15.37 -18.14 -4.78
C ILE A 289 -16.21 -17.92 -6.04
N LEU A 290 -15.79 -16.98 -6.89
CA LEU A 290 -16.51 -16.67 -8.14
C LEU A 290 -16.57 -17.88 -9.08
N ARG A 291 -15.49 -18.68 -9.14
CA ARG A 291 -15.47 -19.92 -9.93
C ARG A 291 -16.48 -20.94 -9.40
N ILE A 292 -16.54 -21.19 -8.09
CA ILE A 292 -17.53 -22.12 -7.50
C ILE A 292 -18.95 -21.59 -7.71
N TYR A 293 -19.15 -20.30 -7.45
CA TYR A 293 -20.44 -19.64 -7.63
C TYR A 293 -20.93 -19.80 -9.07
N ARG A 294 -20.12 -19.45 -10.08
CA ARG A 294 -20.52 -19.58 -11.50
C ARG A 294 -20.63 -21.02 -12.01
N GLN A 295 -19.93 -21.98 -11.39
CA GLN A 295 -20.09 -23.40 -11.71
C GLN A 295 -21.47 -23.94 -11.33
N LYS A 296 -21.96 -23.60 -10.14
CA LYS A 296 -23.25 -24.08 -9.62
C LYS A 296 -24.42 -23.15 -9.95
N ASN A 297 -24.18 -21.84 -10.01
CA ASN A 297 -25.20 -20.82 -10.22
C ASN A 297 -24.96 -20.00 -11.50
N LYS A 298 -25.87 -20.18 -12.46
CA LYS A 298 -25.88 -19.46 -13.74
C LYS A 298 -26.92 -18.34 -13.81
N ALA A 299 -27.85 -18.28 -12.84
CA ALA A 299 -28.99 -17.36 -12.86
C ALA A 299 -28.73 -16.10 -12.04
N GLY A 300 -27.98 -16.20 -10.94
CA GLY A 300 -27.68 -15.07 -10.06
C GLY A 300 -26.74 -14.06 -10.73
N PHE A 301 -26.83 -12.80 -10.31
CA PHE A 301 -26.02 -11.72 -10.89
C PHE A 301 -24.59 -11.70 -10.30
N LEU A 302 -23.66 -11.06 -10.99
CA LEU A 302 -22.30 -10.78 -10.52
C LEU A 302 -21.90 -9.38 -10.92
N LYS A 303 -21.47 -8.58 -9.96
CA LYS A 303 -21.07 -7.19 -10.20
C LYS A 303 -19.76 -6.93 -9.47
N ALA A 304 -18.81 -6.28 -10.15
CA ALA A 304 -17.50 -6.01 -9.60
C ALA A 304 -17.17 -4.51 -9.69
N PHE A 305 -16.51 -4.00 -8.66
CA PHE A 305 -16.24 -2.59 -8.49
C PHE A 305 -14.77 -2.35 -8.18
N SER A 306 -14.21 -1.29 -8.75
CA SER A 306 -12.91 -0.76 -8.39
C SER A 306 -12.86 0.75 -8.64
N ASP A 307 -12.13 1.44 -7.78
CA ASP A 307 -11.76 2.85 -7.94
C ASP A 307 -10.27 3.02 -8.30
N THR A 308 -9.51 1.92 -8.41
CA THR A 308 -8.07 1.93 -8.66
C THR A 308 -7.73 1.37 -10.06
N PRO A 309 -7.58 2.22 -11.10
CA PRO A 309 -7.39 1.74 -12.47
C PRO A 309 -5.98 1.20 -12.75
N GLU A 310 -4.97 1.51 -11.94
CA GLU A 310 -3.57 1.25 -12.25
C GLU A 310 -3.23 -0.25 -12.37
N PRO A 311 -3.67 -1.15 -11.46
CA PRO A 311 -3.35 -2.57 -11.54
C PRO A 311 -3.88 -3.24 -12.80
N PHE A 312 -5.00 -2.76 -13.35
CA PHE A 312 -5.61 -3.24 -14.60
C PHE A 312 -4.80 -2.91 -15.86
N THR A 313 -3.64 -2.26 -15.75
CA THR A 313 -2.78 -1.92 -16.90
C THR A 313 -1.43 -2.63 -16.88
N THR A 314 -1.18 -3.47 -15.88
CA THR A 314 0.11 -4.14 -15.69
C THR A 314 0.08 -5.58 -16.22
N GLY A 315 1.04 -5.94 -17.06
CA GLY A 315 1.14 -7.28 -17.67
C GLY A 315 0.54 -7.37 -19.07
N PHE A 316 0.36 -8.60 -19.56
CA PHE A 316 -0.17 -8.88 -20.90
C PHE A 316 -1.70 -9.01 -20.87
N ALA A 317 -2.40 -8.24 -21.72
CA ALA A 317 -3.88 -8.19 -21.81
C ALA A 317 -4.57 -8.18 -20.43
N PRO A 318 -4.21 -7.23 -19.55
CA PRO A 318 -4.58 -7.25 -18.13
C PRO A 318 -6.10 -7.14 -17.91
N LEU A 319 -6.79 -6.23 -18.61
CA LEU A 319 -8.23 -6.07 -18.46
C LEU A 319 -8.97 -7.34 -18.91
N THR A 320 -8.55 -7.93 -20.03
CA THR A 320 -9.13 -9.18 -20.55
C THR A 320 -8.96 -10.33 -19.56
N ASN A 321 -7.77 -10.49 -18.98
CA ASN A 321 -7.49 -11.55 -18.02
C ASN A 321 -8.27 -11.34 -16.71
N MET A 322 -8.41 -10.09 -16.28
CA MET A 322 -9.20 -9.75 -15.09
C MET A 322 -10.68 -10.07 -15.29
N MET A 323 -11.24 -9.72 -16.45
CA MET A 323 -12.63 -10.06 -16.79
C MET A 323 -12.89 -11.57 -16.83
N LYS A 324 -11.91 -12.37 -17.29
CA LYS A 324 -11.99 -13.84 -17.22
C LYS A 324 -11.99 -14.34 -15.77
N ASN A 325 -11.15 -13.78 -14.90
CA ASN A 325 -11.10 -14.17 -13.48
C ASN A 325 -12.39 -13.79 -12.74
N LEU A 326 -12.98 -12.65 -13.11
CA LEU A 326 -14.23 -12.15 -12.55
C LEU A 326 -15.48 -12.77 -13.19
N PHE A 327 -15.36 -13.54 -14.28
CA PHE A 327 -16.50 -14.06 -15.04
C PHE A 327 -17.49 -12.97 -15.52
N LEU A 328 -16.97 -11.81 -15.94
CA LEU A 328 -17.75 -10.66 -16.42
C LEU A 328 -17.48 -10.40 -17.89
N SER A 329 -18.53 -10.03 -18.62
CA SER A 329 -18.50 -9.83 -20.08
C SER A 329 -18.28 -8.39 -20.52
N LYS A 330 -18.57 -7.41 -19.67
CA LYS A 330 -18.52 -5.99 -20.02
C LYS A 330 -17.78 -5.18 -18.94
N PRO A 331 -16.79 -4.34 -19.33
CA PRO A 331 -16.20 -3.36 -18.43
C PRO A 331 -16.77 -1.96 -18.67
N ALA A 332 -17.31 -1.35 -17.63
CA ALA A 332 -17.78 0.04 -17.59
C ALA A 332 -16.65 0.93 -17.04
N LEU A 333 -16.22 1.93 -17.81
CA LEU A 333 -15.09 2.80 -17.45
C LEU A 333 -15.58 4.24 -17.27
N TYR A 334 -15.44 4.79 -16.07
CA TYR A 334 -15.89 6.14 -15.71
C TYR A 334 -14.72 7.00 -15.17
N PRO A 335 -13.79 7.44 -16.05
CA PRO A 335 -12.76 8.40 -15.67
C PRO A 335 -13.34 9.79 -15.35
N ARG A 336 -12.58 10.64 -14.64
CA ARG A 336 -12.97 12.04 -14.34
C ARG A 336 -13.23 12.88 -15.60
N PHE A 337 -12.58 12.56 -16.72
CA PHE A 337 -12.77 13.22 -18.03
C PHE A 337 -13.88 12.58 -18.89
N HIS A 338 -14.65 11.63 -18.35
CA HIS A 338 -15.82 11.08 -19.02
C HIS A 338 -16.88 12.19 -19.21
N VAL A 339 -17.55 12.21 -20.37
CA VAL A 339 -18.47 13.30 -20.75
C VAL A 339 -19.60 13.47 -19.75
N SER A 340 -20.26 12.38 -19.33
CA SER A 340 -21.36 12.44 -18.34
C SER A 340 -20.87 12.93 -16.95
N VAL A 341 -19.66 12.52 -16.55
CA VAL A 341 -19.06 12.94 -15.28
C VAL A 341 -18.70 14.43 -15.33
N ALA A 342 -18.03 14.87 -16.39
CA ALA A 342 -17.66 16.27 -16.58
C ALA A 342 -18.90 17.18 -16.60
N ASN A 343 -19.93 16.82 -17.37
CA ASN A 343 -21.17 17.61 -17.43
C ASN A 343 -21.88 17.70 -16.07
N SER A 344 -21.93 16.59 -15.32
CA SER A 344 -22.56 16.58 -13.99
C SER A 344 -21.83 17.45 -12.97
N LEU A 345 -20.49 17.56 -13.06
CA LEU A 345 -19.66 18.34 -12.14
C LEU A 345 -19.48 19.81 -12.59
N GLU A 346 -19.56 20.10 -13.89
CA GLU A 346 -19.39 21.45 -14.46
C GLU A 346 -20.72 22.22 -14.60
N GLY A 347 -21.85 21.53 -14.66
CA GLY A 347 -23.11 22.05 -15.19
C GLY A 347 -23.89 23.06 -14.34
N ARG A 348 -23.51 23.37 -13.09
CA ARG A 348 -24.32 24.27 -12.21
C ARG A 348 -23.56 25.42 -11.56
N LYS A 349 -22.42 25.17 -10.91
CA LYS A 349 -21.51 26.19 -10.39
C LYS A 349 -20.09 25.59 -10.34
N LYS A 350 -19.06 26.21 -10.92
CA LYS A 350 -17.65 25.74 -10.81
C LYS A 350 -17.04 26.07 -9.44
N ALA A 351 -16.34 25.11 -8.82
CA ALA A 351 -15.62 25.29 -7.56
C ALA A 351 -14.73 26.55 -7.60
N GLU A 352 -14.90 27.45 -6.63
CA GLU A 352 -13.93 28.50 -6.37
C GLU A 352 -12.82 27.84 -5.57
N VAL A 353 -11.83 27.32 -6.30
CA VAL A 353 -10.62 26.74 -5.75
C VAL A 353 -9.56 27.82 -5.82
N ILE A 354 -9.05 28.22 -4.67
CA ILE A 354 -7.95 29.17 -4.55
C ILE A 354 -6.68 28.34 -4.39
N GLU A 355 -5.89 28.28 -5.46
CA GLU A 355 -4.60 27.59 -5.46
C GLU A 355 -3.53 28.52 -4.89
N LEU A 356 -2.87 28.09 -3.81
CA LEU A 356 -1.84 28.82 -3.10
C LEU A 356 -0.51 28.06 -3.21
N GLU A 357 0.37 28.61 -4.05
CA GLU A 357 1.74 28.13 -4.19
C GLU A 357 2.59 28.72 -3.05
N VAL A 358 3.06 27.85 -2.16
CA VAL A 358 3.93 28.24 -1.05
C VAL A 358 5.39 27.92 -1.40
N PRO A 359 6.32 28.89 -1.39
CA PRO A 359 7.73 28.61 -1.66
C PRO A 359 8.39 27.88 -0.49
N MET A 360 9.23 26.87 -0.79
CA MET A 360 10.09 26.25 0.22
C MET A 360 11.26 27.16 0.61
N THR A 361 11.73 27.06 1.86
CA THR A 361 12.95 27.73 2.30
C THR A 361 14.18 27.21 1.54
N GLU A 362 15.23 28.05 1.40
CA GLU A 362 16.49 27.63 0.75
C GLU A 362 17.09 26.37 1.41
N ALA A 363 17.02 26.28 2.75
CA ALA A 363 17.51 25.13 3.49
C ALA A 363 16.71 23.85 3.21
N MET A 364 15.39 23.94 3.03
CA MET A 364 14.58 22.79 2.62
C MET A 364 14.91 22.36 1.18
N GLN A 365 15.10 23.32 0.26
CA GLN A 365 15.48 23.04 -1.13
C GLN A 365 16.84 22.33 -1.21
N ASP A 366 17.83 22.80 -0.44
CA ASP A 366 19.16 22.17 -0.34
C ASP A 366 19.06 20.71 0.12
N ILE A 367 18.25 20.44 1.16
CA ILE A 367 18.05 19.07 1.68
C ILE A 367 17.32 18.21 0.64
N GLN A 368 16.25 18.72 0.01
CA GLN A 368 15.50 17.99 -1.01
C GLN A 368 16.43 17.57 -2.17
N ASN A 369 17.21 18.51 -2.70
CA ASN A 369 18.15 18.25 -3.79
C ASN A 369 19.24 17.24 -3.40
N ALA A 370 19.76 17.36 -2.18
CA ALA A 370 20.75 16.43 -1.66
C ALA A 370 20.18 15.00 -1.50
N VAL A 371 18.95 14.85 -1.01
CA VAL A 371 18.30 13.54 -0.88
C VAL A 371 18.01 12.94 -2.27
N LEU A 372 17.54 13.74 -3.23
CA LEU A 372 17.31 13.29 -4.60
C LEU A 372 18.61 12.80 -5.27
N ALA A 373 19.73 13.49 -5.04
CA ALA A 373 21.04 13.04 -5.50
C ALA A 373 21.45 11.69 -4.87
N CYS A 374 21.17 11.47 -3.58
CA CYS A 374 21.37 10.18 -2.91
C CYS A 374 20.48 9.06 -3.51
N VAL A 375 19.23 9.37 -3.84
CA VAL A 375 18.30 8.43 -4.48
C VAL A 375 18.77 8.06 -5.89
N GLU A 376 19.17 9.05 -6.70
CA GLU A 376 19.69 8.80 -8.05
C GLU A 376 20.96 7.94 -8.03
N ALA A 377 21.90 8.22 -7.13
CA ALA A 377 23.11 7.42 -6.95
C ALA A 377 22.78 5.97 -6.55
N SER A 378 21.81 5.80 -5.64
CA SER A 378 21.34 4.49 -5.17
C SER A 378 20.64 3.69 -6.28
N ILE A 379 19.81 4.34 -7.09
CA ILE A 379 19.17 3.72 -8.26
C ILE A 379 20.22 3.33 -9.30
N SER A 380 21.20 4.19 -9.59
CA SER A 380 22.30 3.90 -10.52
C SER A 380 23.11 2.68 -10.09
N GLU A 381 23.37 2.55 -8.78
CA GLU A 381 24.02 1.37 -8.21
C GLU A 381 23.14 0.11 -8.35
N LEU A 382 21.84 0.23 -8.09
CA LEU A 382 20.89 -0.88 -8.21
C LEU A 382 20.79 -1.39 -9.66
N LYS A 383 20.78 -0.47 -10.64
CA LYS A 383 20.80 -0.78 -12.08
C LYS A 383 22.07 -1.52 -12.48
N LYS A 384 23.23 -1.03 -12.03
CA LYS A 384 24.54 -1.66 -12.32
C LYS A 384 24.65 -3.06 -11.73
N ALA A 385 24.09 -3.28 -10.54
CA ALA A 385 24.13 -4.57 -9.87
C ALA A 385 23.21 -5.62 -10.51
N ASN A 386 22.16 -5.20 -11.24
CA ASN A 386 21.14 -6.11 -11.79
C ASN A 386 20.82 -5.80 -13.27
N PRO A 387 21.74 -6.08 -14.22
CA PRO A 387 21.55 -5.74 -15.63
C PRO A 387 20.50 -6.59 -16.36
N GLY A 388 19.98 -7.67 -15.73
CA GLY A 388 19.00 -8.58 -16.32
C GLY A 388 17.54 -8.28 -16.02
N LEU A 389 17.24 -7.20 -15.28
CA LEU A 389 15.87 -6.77 -15.00
C LEU A 389 15.44 -5.73 -16.03
N GLU A 390 14.16 -5.72 -16.43
CA GLU A 390 13.60 -4.65 -17.26
C GLU A 390 13.48 -3.39 -16.40
N VAL A 391 14.32 -2.39 -16.68
CA VAL A 391 14.54 -1.22 -15.82
C VAL A 391 13.88 0.07 -16.31
N GLU A 392 12.93 -0.03 -17.26
CA GLU A 392 12.33 1.17 -17.88
C GLU A 392 11.63 2.06 -16.84
N ASP A 393 11.06 1.46 -15.79
CA ASP A 393 10.33 2.17 -14.74
C ASP A 393 11.21 2.73 -13.61
N TRP A 394 12.52 2.45 -13.53
CA TRP A 394 13.37 2.97 -12.44
C TRP A 394 13.95 4.34 -12.82
N ASN A 395 13.14 5.38 -12.76
CA ASN A 395 13.59 6.77 -12.88
C ASN A 395 13.35 7.52 -11.55
N VAL A 396 13.85 8.76 -11.46
CA VAL A 396 13.68 9.60 -10.27
C VAL A 396 12.20 9.87 -10.02
N ASP A 397 11.40 10.16 -11.06
CA ASP A 397 9.96 10.39 -10.94
C ASP A 397 9.23 9.20 -10.32
N SER A 398 9.56 7.99 -10.76
CA SER A 398 9.01 6.75 -10.23
C SER A 398 9.39 6.56 -8.76
N SER A 399 10.58 7.01 -8.36
CA SER A 399 11.07 6.87 -7.00
C SER A 399 10.29 7.70 -5.97
N LEU A 400 9.62 8.76 -6.43
CA LEU A 400 8.79 9.63 -5.59
C LEU A 400 7.43 8.99 -5.22
N HIS A 401 7.07 7.85 -5.81
CA HIS A 401 5.80 7.20 -5.51
C HIS A 401 5.83 6.42 -4.20
N LYS A 402 4.69 6.43 -3.51
CA LYS A 402 4.42 5.64 -2.29
C LYS A 402 4.61 4.12 -2.49
N ASN A 403 4.51 3.62 -3.71
CA ASN A 403 4.61 2.17 -4.00
C ASN A 403 5.92 1.76 -4.69
N PHE A 404 6.88 2.67 -4.86
CA PHE A 404 8.11 2.37 -5.61
C PHE A 404 8.96 1.25 -4.99
N ASP A 405 9.08 1.25 -3.67
CA ASP A 405 9.75 0.20 -2.91
C ASP A 405 9.07 -1.16 -3.08
N GLN A 406 7.73 -1.18 -3.14
CA GLN A 406 6.97 -2.39 -3.43
C GLN A 406 7.19 -2.87 -4.88
N ILE A 407 7.29 -1.96 -5.85
CA ILE A 407 7.59 -2.29 -7.25
C ILE A 407 9.00 -2.91 -7.36
N ILE A 408 10.01 -2.25 -6.78
CA ILE A 408 11.40 -2.76 -6.73
C ILE A 408 11.44 -4.11 -6.02
N ARG A 409 10.81 -4.23 -4.86
CA ARG A 409 10.76 -5.50 -4.13
C ARG A 409 10.06 -6.57 -4.93
N ARG A 410 8.93 -6.29 -5.58
CA ARG A 410 8.20 -7.26 -6.41
C ARG A 410 9.03 -7.75 -7.60
N GLN A 411 9.80 -6.86 -8.22
CA GLN A 411 10.70 -7.22 -9.33
C GLN A 411 11.96 -7.98 -8.85
N LEU A 412 12.46 -7.65 -7.66
CA LEU A 412 13.62 -8.32 -7.07
C LEU A 412 13.25 -9.59 -6.30
N ASP A 413 12.02 -9.77 -5.83
CA ASP A 413 11.58 -10.93 -5.03
C ASP A 413 11.87 -12.28 -5.71
N PRO A 414 11.66 -12.43 -7.04
CA PRO A 414 12.12 -13.58 -7.82
C PRO A 414 13.58 -13.99 -7.61
N VAL A 415 14.46 -13.00 -7.48
CA VAL A 415 15.93 -13.13 -7.46
C VAL A 415 16.51 -12.72 -6.10
N TRP A 416 15.66 -12.43 -5.09
CA TRP A 416 16.06 -11.75 -3.85
C TRP A 416 17.14 -12.52 -3.10
N HIS A 417 17.06 -13.85 -3.13
CA HIS A 417 18.05 -14.74 -2.55
C HIS A 417 19.43 -14.65 -3.23
N ARG A 418 19.50 -14.37 -4.55
CA ARG A 418 20.75 -14.15 -5.30
C ARG A 418 21.28 -12.73 -5.19
N THR A 419 20.45 -11.78 -4.75
CA THR A 419 20.91 -10.39 -4.58
C THR A 419 21.95 -10.30 -3.47
N THR A 420 23.01 -9.54 -3.71
CA THR A 420 24.06 -9.30 -2.71
C THR A 420 23.50 -8.57 -1.50
N PHE A 421 24.15 -8.73 -0.33
CA PHE A 421 23.81 -7.97 0.87
C PHE A 421 23.75 -6.45 0.59
N LYS A 422 24.71 -5.95 -0.20
CA LYS A 422 24.77 -4.54 -0.61
C LYS A 422 23.52 -4.11 -1.39
N THR A 423 23.05 -4.92 -2.34
CA THR A 423 21.80 -4.67 -3.08
C THR A 423 20.60 -4.60 -2.15
N ARG A 424 20.48 -5.55 -1.20
CA ARG A 424 19.37 -5.55 -0.22
C ARG A 424 19.43 -4.33 0.69
N GLN A 425 20.64 -3.89 1.07
CA GLN A 425 20.85 -2.67 1.85
C GLN A 425 20.42 -1.44 1.06
N VAL A 426 20.82 -1.30 -0.22
CA VAL A 426 20.41 -0.18 -1.09
C VAL A 426 18.89 -0.09 -1.23
N VAL A 427 18.17 -1.23 -1.33
CA VAL A 427 16.70 -1.23 -1.38
C VAL A 427 16.07 -0.72 -0.07
N ARG A 428 16.67 -1.06 1.09
CA ARG A 428 16.26 -0.51 2.40
C ARG A 428 16.57 0.98 2.48
N ASP A 429 17.75 1.38 2.01
CA ASP A 429 18.20 2.77 1.99
C ASP A 429 17.30 3.63 1.10
N LEU A 430 16.85 3.14 -0.07
CA LEU A 430 15.87 3.84 -0.91
C LEU A 430 14.54 4.08 -0.19
N SER A 431 14.08 3.10 0.60
CA SER A 431 12.87 3.24 1.41
C SER A 431 13.07 4.31 2.49
N LEU A 432 14.26 4.36 3.11
CA LEU A 432 14.64 5.33 4.12
C LEU A 432 14.79 6.74 3.55
N LEU A 433 15.48 6.91 2.42
CA LEU A 433 15.65 8.20 1.73
C LEU A 433 14.31 8.81 1.32
N ARG A 434 13.37 7.98 0.83
CA ARG A 434 12.00 8.44 0.56
C ARG A 434 11.28 8.88 1.83
N THR A 435 11.48 8.17 2.94
CA THR A 435 10.90 8.56 4.23
C THR A 435 11.50 9.89 4.71
N ILE A 436 12.78 10.15 4.45
CA ILE A 436 13.42 11.45 4.73
C ILE A 436 12.79 12.56 3.87
N LEU A 437 12.55 12.34 2.58
CA LEU A 437 11.86 13.32 1.72
C LEU A 437 10.46 13.66 2.23
N HIS A 438 9.68 12.66 2.66
CA HIS A 438 8.36 12.88 3.27
C HIS A 438 8.49 13.65 4.59
N ALA A 439 9.38 13.20 5.47
CA ALA A 439 9.61 13.83 6.78
C ALA A 439 10.08 15.29 6.69
N LEU A 440 10.77 15.69 5.61
CA LEU A 440 11.20 17.07 5.40
C LEU A 440 10.01 18.05 5.31
N LEU A 441 8.90 17.60 4.73
CA LEU A 441 7.71 18.41 4.49
C LEU A 441 6.68 18.28 5.62
N THR A 442 6.70 17.18 6.38
CA THR A 442 5.72 16.92 7.45
C THR A 442 6.23 17.17 8.87
N TYR A 443 7.54 17.04 9.14
CA TYR A 443 8.11 17.25 10.48
C TYR A 443 8.72 18.62 10.63
N ASP A 444 8.41 19.30 11.74
CA ASP A 444 9.08 20.55 12.10
C ASP A 444 10.60 20.38 12.17
N ALA A 445 11.35 21.48 12.02
CA ALA A 445 12.81 21.44 11.92
C ALA A 445 13.48 20.68 13.09
N VAL A 446 12.93 20.79 14.31
CA VAL A 446 13.46 20.10 15.50
C VAL A 446 13.22 18.59 15.41
N ASN A 447 11.98 18.18 15.14
CA ASN A 447 11.61 16.77 15.02
C ASN A 447 12.28 16.10 13.81
N PHE A 448 12.44 16.82 12.69
CA PHE A 448 13.19 16.36 11.54
C PHE A 448 14.67 16.10 11.88
N ASN A 449 15.31 17.02 12.60
CA ASN A 449 16.70 16.84 13.05
C ASN A 449 16.83 15.67 14.04
N LYS A 450 15.89 15.52 14.97
CA LYS A 450 15.79 14.35 15.86
C LYS A 450 15.69 13.05 15.07
N TYR A 451 14.82 13.00 14.07
CA TYR A 451 14.65 11.84 13.20
C TYR A 451 15.95 11.50 12.46
N LEU A 452 16.64 12.49 11.89
CA LEU A 452 17.93 12.27 11.24
C LEU A 452 19.01 11.73 12.18
N ASP A 453 19.10 12.24 13.42
CA ASP A 453 20.04 11.68 14.41
C ASP A 453 19.73 10.21 14.74
N THR A 454 18.44 9.84 14.84
CA THR A 454 18.04 8.44 15.05
C THR A 454 18.40 7.55 13.85
N VAL A 455 18.18 8.05 12.63
CA VAL A 455 18.54 7.36 11.39
C VAL A 455 20.05 7.11 11.32
N LEU A 456 20.85 8.13 11.67
CA LEU A 456 22.30 8.01 11.66
C LEU A 456 22.77 6.98 12.69
N ALA A 457 22.21 7.00 13.90
CA ALA A 457 22.55 6.04 14.95
C ALA A 457 22.15 4.60 14.57
N ALA A 458 20.98 4.40 13.95
CA ALA A 458 20.53 3.10 13.46
C ALA A 458 21.39 2.57 12.30
N SER A 459 22.01 3.47 11.53
CA SER A 459 22.85 3.13 10.37
C SER A 459 24.32 2.95 10.72
N GLN A 460 24.73 3.28 11.96
CA GLN A 460 26.09 3.02 12.44
C GLN A 460 26.29 1.53 12.71
N PRO A 461 27.39 0.93 12.22
CA PRO A 461 27.59 -0.49 12.41
C PRO A 461 28.05 -0.77 13.85
N PRO A 462 27.83 -1.99 14.37
CA PRO A 462 28.32 -2.37 15.69
C PRO A 462 29.84 -2.18 15.81
N PRO A 463 30.35 -1.76 16.98
CA PRO A 463 31.78 -1.53 17.17
C PRO A 463 32.57 -2.83 16.95
N GLY A 464 33.43 -2.84 15.92
CA GLY A 464 34.19 -4.02 15.45
C GLY A 464 33.82 -4.49 14.03
N SER A 465 32.76 -3.95 13.43
CA SER A 465 32.34 -4.27 12.06
C SER A 465 33.13 -3.52 10.99
N THR A 466 33.37 -4.16 9.85
CA THR A 466 34.06 -3.57 8.68
C THR A 466 33.15 -2.62 7.88
N LYS A 467 33.77 -1.80 7.01
CA LYS A 467 33.08 -0.82 6.13
C LYS A 467 31.97 -1.40 5.25
N GLN A 468 31.97 -2.72 5.02
CA GLN A 468 31.04 -3.37 4.09
C GLN A 468 29.59 -3.46 4.59
N ASN A 469 29.35 -3.21 5.89
CA ASN A 469 28.02 -3.28 6.50
C ASN A 469 27.33 -1.91 6.65
N GLN A 470 27.94 -0.82 6.17
CA GLN A 470 27.35 0.52 6.25
C GLN A 470 26.55 0.86 4.99
N SER A 471 25.51 1.67 5.16
CA SER A 471 24.69 2.17 4.05
C SER A 471 25.51 3.06 3.10
N PRO A 472 25.64 2.72 1.80
CA PRO A 472 26.52 3.41 0.86
C PRO A 472 26.24 4.91 0.70
N TRP A 473 24.98 5.34 0.85
CA TRP A 473 24.59 6.74 0.65
C TRP A 473 25.19 7.69 1.69
N LEU A 474 25.52 7.21 2.91
CA LEU A 474 26.15 8.01 3.97
C LEU A 474 27.57 8.47 3.64
N PHE A 475 28.19 7.89 2.60
CA PHE A 475 29.52 8.28 2.12
C PHE A 475 29.47 9.33 1.01
N LEU A 476 28.28 9.67 0.51
CA LEU A 476 28.11 10.71 -0.49
C LEU A 476 28.25 12.09 0.15
N ASP A 477 28.82 13.04 -0.59
CA ASP A 477 28.92 14.43 -0.12
C ASP A 477 27.52 15.04 0.12
N ALA A 478 26.52 14.62 -0.67
CA ALA A 478 25.13 14.98 -0.49
C ALA A 478 24.57 14.58 0.90
N ALA A 479 25.05 13.48 1.49
CA ALA A 479 24.63 13.11 2.85
C ALA A 479 25.13 14.12 3.90
N ASP A 480 26.32 14.68 3.73
CA ASP A 480 26.85 15.70 4.63
C ASP A 480 26.00 16.98 4.55
N THR A 481 25.59 17.38 3.36
CA THR A 481 24.66 18.51 3.14
C THR A 481 23.34 18.32 3.88
N ILE A 482 22.78 17.09 3.89
CA ILE A 482 21.52 16.79 4.60
C ILE A 482 21.68 17.05 6.10
N PHE A 483 22.67 16.44 6.76
CA PHE A 483 22.83 16.54 8.21
C PHE A 483 23.30 17.92 8.67
N THR A 484 24.21 18.56 7.93
CA THR A 484 24.72 19.90 8.27
C THR A 484 23.64 20.96 8.10
N THR A 485 22.88 20.91 7.00
CA THR A 485 21.78 21.84 6.74
C THR A 485 20.66 21.62 7.75
N ALA A 486 20.24 20.39 8.03
CA ALA A 486 19.20 20.09 9.02
C ALA A 486 19.53 20.66 10.41
N LYS A 487 20.78 20.54 10.88
CA LYS A 487 21.22 21.15 12.13
C LYS A 487 21.14 22.67 12.11
N ARG A 488 21.57 23.30 11.01
CA ARG A 488 21.54 24.75 10.81
C ARG A 488 20.11 25.33 10.83
N ARG A 489 19.08 24.54 10.50
CA ARG A 489 17.66 24.91 10.62
C ARG A 489 17.22 25.06 12.09
N VAL A 490 17.89 24.36 13.01
CA VAL A 490 17.52 24.33 14.43
C VAL A 490 18.38 25.32 15.23
N TYR A 491 19.70 25.27 15.09
CA TYR A 491 20.64 26.13 15.82
C TYR A 491 21.92 26.40 15.01
N LYS A 492 22.55 27.56 15.23
CA LYS A 492 23.80 27.99 14.57
C LYS A 492 24.92 28.19 15.59
N GLY A 493 26.16 27.87 15.19
CA GLY A 493 27.39 28.17 15.94
C GLY A 493 28.63 27.70 15.20
N LYS A 494 29.68 28.54 15.12
CA LYS A 494 30.96 28.18 14.51
C LYS A 494 31.84 27.49 15.54
N ILE A 495 32.21 26.23 15.28
CA ILE A 495 33.35 25.60 15.97
C ILE A 495 34.61 26.04 15.23
N SER A 496 35.22 27.15 15.66
CA SER A 496 36.61 27.45 15.30
C SER A 496 37.54 26.90 16.38
N ASN A 497 38.22 25.78 16.08
CA ASN A 497 39.31 25.30 16.93
C ASN A 497 40.48 26.30 17.04
N ALA A 498 40.55 27.31 16.18
CA ALA A 498 41.61 28.32 16.18
C ALA A 498 41.39 29.42 17.24
N GLU A 499 40.15 29.72 17.61
CA GLU A 499 39.83 30.78 18.58
C GLU A 499 39.94 30.31 20.05
N LEU A 500 39.80 29.01 20.31
CA LEU A 500 40.00 28.44 21.66
C LEU A 500 41.47 28.23 22.05
N ALA A 501 42.40 28.26 21.10
CA ALA A 501 43.83 28.06 21.40
C ALA A 501 44.50 29.31 21.97
N ASN A 502 43.95 30.51 21.76
CA ASN A 502 44.62 31.78 22.05
C ASN A 502 43.97 32.63 23.16
N SER A 503 42.82 32.23 23.72
CA SER A 503 42.14 33.01 24.74
C SER A 503 41.38 32.12 25.72
N SER A 504 41.95 31.90 26.90
CA SER A 504 41.35 31.15 28.00
C SER A 504 40.18 31.86 28.71
N ASN A 505 39.86 33.10 28.31
CA ASN A 505 38.78 33.93 28.87
C ASN A 505 37.78 34.46 27.83
N ALA A 506 37.75 33.90 26.62
CA ALA A 506 36.67 34.22 25.66
C ALA A 506 35.45 33.35 25.97
N VAL A 507 34.28 33.99 26.18
CA VAL A 507 32.98 33.31 26.24
C VAL A 507 32.88 32.42 25.00
N PRO A 508 32.65 31.09 25.13
CA PRO A 508 32.45 30.23 23.98
C PRO A 508 31.32 30.83 23.14
N GLY A 509 31.52 31.01 21.82
CA GLY A 509 30.45 31.49 20.94
C GLY A 509 29.20 30.65 21.18
N SER A 510 28.18 31.26 21.79
CA SER A 510 26.95 30.59 22.20
C SER A 510 26.26 30.01 20.98
N LEU A 511 25.78 28.77 21.08
CA LEU A 511 24.89 28.22 20.07
C LEU A 511 23.59 29.03 20.14
N GLU A 512 23.19 29.66 19.04
CA GLU A 512 21.96 30.44 18.97
C GLU A 512 20.84 29.60 18.35
N PRO A 513 19.62 29.59 18.92
CA PRO A 513 18.47 28.92 18.33
C PRO A 513 17.98 29.67 17.09
N VAL A 514 17.93 28.99 15.94
CA VAL A 514 17.39 29.54 14.68
C VAL A 514 15.92 29.24 14.54
N LEU A 515 15.52 28.00 14.89
CA LEU A 515 14.14 27.52 14.89
C LEU A 515 13.35 27.90 13.62
N GLU A 516 13.82 27.44 12.47
CA GLU A 516 13.11 27.65 11.19
C GLU A 516 11.67 27.12 11.26
N GLU A 517 10.71 28.01 10.97
CA GLU A 517 9.28 27.70 10.89
C GLU A 517 8.90 27.22 9.49
N PHE A 518 7.80 26.46 9.39
CA PHE A 518 7.29 26.08 8.08
C PHE A 518 6.60 27.24 7.38
N PRO A 519 6.91 27.53 6.09
CA PRO A 519 6.22 28.58 5.34
C PRO A 519 4.70 28.38 5.26
N LYS A 520 4.23 27.12 5.21
CA LYS A 520 2.79 26.80 5.22
C LYS A 520 2.08 27.23 6.51
N TRP A 521 2.76 27.36 7.65
CA TRP A 521 2.12 27.82 8.89
C TRP A 521 1.72 29.29 8.81
N ASN A 522 2.62 30.13 8.28
CA ASN A 522 2.30 31.54 8.05
C ASN A 522 1.15 31.69 7.05
N GLN A 523 1.20 30.95 5.93
CA GLN A 523 0.12 30.97 4.95
C GLN A 523 -1.22 30.50 5.52
N LEU A 524 -1.21 29.50 6.41
CA LEU A 524 -2.42 29.03 7.09
C LEU A 524 -3.01 30.11 8.00
N ALA A 525 -2.18 30.86 8.72
CA ALA A 525 -2.63 31.95 9.58
C ALA A 525 -3.25 33.09 8.75
N GLU A 526 -2.63 33.46 7.61
CA GLU A 526 -3.20 34.43 6.67
C GLU A 526 -4.56 33.99 6.13
N ILE A 527 -4.72 32.71 5.75
CA ILE A 527 -6.01 32.17 5.27
C ILE A 527 -7.07 32.25 6.38
N LEU A 528 -6.72 31.90 7.62
CA LEU A 528 -7.67 31.94 8.73
C LEU A 528 -8.10 33.38 9.05
N GLN A 529 -7.17 34.33 9.00
CA GLN A 529 -7.47 35.75 9.16
C GLN A 529 -8.37 36.27 8.01
N GLU A 530 -8.10 35.86 6.77
CA GLU A 530 -8.96 36.18 5.62
C GLU A 530 -10.37 35.60 5.79
N ILE A 531 -10.49 34.36 6.27
CA ILE A 531 -11.77 33.70 6.53
C ILE A 531 -12.54 34.44 7.62
N GLU A 532 -11.88 34.81 8.73
CA GLU A 532 -12.50 35.57 9.81
C GLU A 532 -12.98 36.95 9.31
N GLN A 533 -12.16 37.62 8.50
CA GLN A 533 -12.51 38.89 7.88
C GLN A 533 -13.70 38.76 6.92
N ASP A 534 -13.72 37.74 6.06
CA ASP A 534 -14.83 37.45 5.15
C ASP A 534 -16.11 37.09 5.92
N ALA A 535 -15.99 36.34 7.02
CA ALA A 535 -17.12 36.00 7.88
C ALA A 535 -17.72 37.24 8.55
N TYR A 536 -16.88 38.18 8.99
CA TYR A 536 -17.30 39.44 9.62
C TYR A 536 -17.93 40.42 8.63
N PHE A 537 -17.30 40.65 7.48
CA PHE A 537 -17.77 41.64 6.48
C PHE A 537 -18.86 41.11 5.56
N ASN A 538 -18.90 39.80 5.27
CA ASN A 538 -19.90 39.16 4.41
C ASN A 538 -20.71 38.08 5.18
N PRO A 539 -21.53 38.47 6.18
CA PRO A 539 -22.47 37.56 6.82
C PRO A 539 -23.60 37.24 5.82
N THR A 540 -23.49 36.11 5.13
CA THR A 540 -24.51 35.66 4.18
C THR A 540 -25.74 35.14 4.93
N PRO A 541 -26.97 35.56 4.58
CA PRO A 541 -28.17 35.06 5.23
C PRO A 541 -28.48 33.61 4.79
N GLN A 542 -28.45 32.69 5.76
CA GLN A 542 -28.96 31.30 5.76
C GLN A 542 -28.77 30.48 4.47
N ASP A 543 -27.54 30.02 4.27
CA ASP A 543 -27.26 28.80 3.51
C ASP A 543 -27.37 27.57 4.45
N SER A 544 -27.47 26.34 3.93
CA SER A 544 -27.49 25.12 4.74
C SER A 544 -26.12 24.68 5.26
N SER A 545 -25.06 25.43 4.91
CA SER A 545 -23.69 25.26 5.40
C SER A 545 -23.52 25.84 6.81
N ASN A 546 -22.67 25.19 7.61
CA ASN A 546 -22.18 25.72 8.88
C ASN A 546 -21.00 26.67 8.63
N GLY A 547 -20.76 27.62 9.53
CA GLY A 547 -19.58 28.50 9.50
C GLY A 547 -18.24 27.81 9.82
N SER A 548 -18.22 26.48 9.94
CA SER A 548 -17.04 25.70 10.33
C SER A 548 -15.94 25.74 9.25
N VAL A 549 -14.70 25.70 9.73
CA VAL A 549 -13.49 25.59 8.90
C VAL A 549 -12.95 24.18 9.01
N LEU A 550 -12.88 23.45 7.90
CA LEU A 550 -12.33 22.09 7.84
C LEU A 550 -10.92 22.10 7.23
N ILE A 551 -9.90 21.83 8.05
CA ILE A 551 -8.51 21.69 7.64
C ILE A 551 -8.20 20.20 7.44
N MET A 552 -7.83 19.85 6.21
CA MET A 552 -7.53 18.48 5.80
C MET A 552 -6.02 18.27 5.64
N CYS A 553 -5.51 17.21 6.28
CA CYS A 553 -4.07 16.93 6.39
C CYS A 553 -3.71 15.52 5.89
N GLY A 554 -2.43 15.29 5.57
CA GLY A 554 -1.95 13.97 5.12
C GLY A 554 -1.98 12.87 6.19
N ASP A 555 -1.51 13.20 7.40
CA ASP A 555 -1.26 12.23 8.48
C ASP A 555 -1.76 12.77 9.84
N GLN A 556 -2.07 11.85 10.78
CA GLN A 556 -2.48 12.22 12.15
C GLN A 556 -1.40 13.03 12.89
N GLY A 557 -0.12 12.76 12.61
CA GLY A 557 0.99 13.50 13.19
C GLY A 557 0.98 14.99 12.79
N THR A 558 0.68 15.28 11.52
CA THR A 558 0.51 16.65 11.03
C THR A 558 -0.70 17.31 11.68
N CYS A 559 -1.81 16.58 11.89
CA CYS A 559 -2.99 17.10 12.59
C CYS A 559 -2.68 17.52 14.03
N SER A 560 -1.96 16.70 14.79
CA SER A 560 -1.54 17.04 16.15
C SER A 560 -0.57 18.23 16.17
N GLN A 561 0.36 18.32 15.21
CA GLN A 561 1.27 19.46 15.10
C GLN A 561 0.54 20.76 14.75
N LEU A 562 -0.43 20.72 13.83
CA LEU A 562 -1.22 21.89 13.47
C LEU A 562 -2.14 22.32 14.61
N ARG A 563 -2.76 21.38 15.34
CA ARG A 563 -3.54 21.71 16.54
C ARG A 563 -2.68 22.42 17.58
N GLU A 564 -1.49 21.91 17.84
CA GLU A 564 -0.53 22.54 18.75
C GLU A 564 -0.14 23.96 18.27
N TYR A 565 0.12 24.13 16.98
CA TYR A 565 0.42 25.44 16.40
C TYR A 565 -0.74 26.42 16.55
N LEU A 566 -1.96 26.04 16.14
CA LEU A 566 -3.15 26.90 16.23
C LEU A 566 -3.48 27.30 17.67
N GLN A 567 -3.23 26.43 18.65
CA GLN A 567 -3.40 26.74 20.07
C GLN A 567 -2.34 27.70 20.62
N THR A 568 -1.16 27.78 20.00
CA THR A 568 0.00 28.51 20.52
C THR A 568 0.48 29.67 19.65
N MET A 569 -0.12 29.89 18.48
CA MET A 569 0.38 30.85 17.48
C MET A 569 0.40 32.31 17.94
N TYR A 570 -0.47 32.69 18.89
CA TYR A 570 -0.50 34.03 19.49
C TYR A 570 0.15 34.10 20.88
N VAL A 571 0.82 33.04 21.32
CA VAL A 571 1.50 33.01 22.62
C VAL A 571 2.91 33.55 22.45
N GLU A 572 3.15 34.76 22.95
CA GLU A 572 4.48 35.37 22.94
C GLU A 572 5.39 34.80 24.03
N ALA A 573 6.68 34.66 23.70
CA ALA A 573 7.72 34.42 24.69
C ALA A 573 8.27 35.77 25.17
N GLU A 574 7.86 36.22 26.36
CA GLU A 574 8.29 37.53 26.91
C GLU A 574 9.82 37.71 26.82
N GLY A 575 10.25 38.79 26.16
CA GLY A 575 11.66 39.14 25.94
C GLY A 575 11.94 40.16 24.84
N THR A 576 10.95 40.56 24.04
CA THR A 576 11.07 41.56 22.96
C THR A 576 10.18 42.79 23.15
N VAL A 577 9.83 43.15 24.38
CA VAL A 577 9.14 44.43 24.62
C VAL A 577 10.19 45.48 24.97
N LYS A 578 10.52 46.33 23.99
CA LYS A 578 10.78 47.74 24.33
C LYS A 578 9.39 48.33 24.58
N GLU A 579 9.19 48.93 25.75
CA GLU A 579 7.89 49.45 26.24
C GLU A 579 7.28 50.60 25.38
N GLU A 580 7.74 50.83 24.14
CA GLU A 580 7.31 51.96 23.32
C GLU A 580 6.42 51.59 22.12
N ASP A 581 6.23 50.31 21.76
CA ASP A 581 5.40 49.88 20.63
C ASP A 581 4.23 48.98 21.10
N VAL A 582 3.18 49.58 21.67
CA VAL A 582 1.98 48.87 22.17
C VAL A 582 0.82 48.89 21.14
N GLU A 583 1.08 49.29 19.89
CA GLU A 583 0.08 49.40 18.83
C GLU A 583 0.30 48.48 17.61
N ASP A 584 1.30 47.58 17.61
CA ASP A 584 1.50 46.65 16.49
C ASP A 584 0.69 45.35 16.68
N ASP A 585 -0.08 44.99 15.64
CA ASP A 585 -0.90 43.79 15.51
C ASP A 585 -0.09 42.52 15.87
N HIS A 586 -0.68 41.62 16.68
CA HIS A 586 0.01 40.41 17.15
C HIS A 586 0.28 39.45 15.97
N GLU A 587 1.52 39.41 15.49
CA GLU A 587 1.91 38.53 14.38
C GLU A 587 1.90 37.04 14.83
N PRO A 588 1.23 36.14 14.08
CA PRO A 588 1.20 34.72 14.39
C PRO A 588 2.60 34.09 14.27
N SER A 589 3.09 33.41 15.32
CA SER A 589 4.43 32.81 15.33
C SER A 589 4.48 31.42 15.97
N ALA A 590 5.25 30.51 15.38
CA ALA A 590 5.48 29.16 15.92
C ALA A 590 6.66 29.08 16.91
N LYS A 591 7.34 30.20 17.21
CA LYS A 591 8.54 30.26 18.06
C LYS A 591 8.34 29.57 19.41
N PHE A 592 7.21 29.79 20.07
CA PHE A 592 6.89 29.20 21.37
C PHE A 592 6.92 27.67 21.33
N MET A 593 6.14 27.07 20.43
CA MET A 593 6.12 25.63 20.18
C MET A 593 7.53 25.10 19.88
N MET A 594 8.27 25.79 19.02
CA MET A 594 9.60 25.34 18.56
C MET A 594 10.65 25.40 19.67
N ARG A 595 10.63 26.40 20.55
CA ARG A 595 11.51 26.48 21.73
C ARG A 595 11.25 25.33 22.70
N ARG A 596 9.97 25.01 22.95
CA ARG A 596 9.57 23.87 23.80
C ARG A 596 10.04 22.53 23.22
N LYS A 597 9.87 22.33 21.91
CA LYS A 597 10.36 21.12 21.20
C LYS A 597 11.88 21.03 21.24
N LEU A 598 12.60 22.14 21.06
CA LEU A 598 14.06 22.16 21.11
C LEU A 598 14.60 21.71 22.47
N ARG A 599 14.04 22.21 23.59
CA ARG A 599 14.41 21.74 24.94
C ARG A 599 14.23 20.24 25.12
N SER A 600 13.07 19.74 24.68
CA SER A 600 12.74 18.32 24.74
C SER A 600 13.72 17.50 23.91
N TYR A 601 14.10 17.99 22.73
CA TYR A 601 15.13 17.38 21.88
C TYR A 601 16.52 17.40 22.54
N LEU A 602 16.97 18.49 23.14
CA LEU A 602 18.28 18.56 23.79
C LEU A 602 18.39 17.62 24.99
N THR A 603 17.33 17.55 25.79
CA THR A 603 17.19 16.58 26.89
C THR A 603 17.27 15.16 26.34
N TRP A 604 16.47 14.85 25.32
CA TRP A 604 16.50 13.57 24.64
C TRP A 604 17.88 13.24 24.05
N LYS A 605 18.58 14.19 23.41
CA LYS A 605 19.88 13.98 22.78
C LYS A 605 20.95 13.61 23.79
N ARG A 606 20.93 14.27 24.96
CA ARG A 606 21.80 13.95 26.10
C ARG A 606 21.53 12.52 26.60
N ASP A 607 20.27 12.16 26.76
CA ASP A 607 19.89 10.85 27.28
C ASP A 607 20.13 9.74 26.24
N PHE A 608 19.86 10.01 24.97
CA PHE A 608 20.10 9.11 23.84
C PHE A 608 21.59 8.77 23.69
N SER A 609 22.47 9.76 23.82
CA SER A 609 23.92 9.53 23.76
C SER A 609 24.40 8.61 24.88
N LYS A 610 23.83 8.75 26.09
CA LYS A 610 24.11 7.87 27.24
C LYS A 610 23.59 6.45 27.03
N VAL A 611 22.34 6.31 26.57
CA VAL A 611 21.70 5.00 26.29
C VAL A 611 22.44 4.25 25.20
N SER A 612 22.78 4.94 24.12
CA SER A 612 23.57 4.40 23.01
C SER A 612 24.91 3.83 23.51
N ALA A 613 25.66 4.60 24.29
CA ALA A 613 26.92 4.15 24.87
C ALA A 613 26.75 2.92 25.79
N ALA A 614 25.70 2.89 26.62
CA ALA A 614 25.41 1.78 27.51
C ALA A 614 25.09 0.48 26.74
N LEU A 615 24.19 0.55 25.75
CA LEU A 615 23.78 -0.59 24.92
C LEU A 615 24.95 -1.17 24.12
N PHE A 616 25.81 -0.33 23.55
CA PHE A 616 26.99 -0.80 22.81
C PHE A 616 28.04 -1.46 23.71
N SER A 617 28.25 -0.93 24.92
CA SER A 617 29.16 -1.54 25.89
C SER A 617 28.68 -2.93 26.34
N GLU A 618 27.37 -3.11 26.44
CA GLU A 618 26.77 -4.39 26.82
C GLU A 618 26.80 -5.41 25.70
N ASN A 619 26.52 -5.02 24.46
CA ASN A 619 26.70 -5.89 23.31
C ASN A 619 28.14 -6.40 23.20
N GLN A 620 29.14 -5.55 23.46
CA GLN A 620 30.53 -5.99 23.53
C GLN A 620 30.79 -6.96 24.68
N LYS A 621 30.22 -6.72 25.87
CA LYS A 621 30.36 -7.64 27.02
C LYS A 621 29.70 -9.00 26.74
N ALA A 622 28.52 -9.02 26.13
CA ALA A 622 27.80 -10.24 25.76
C ALA A 622 28.54 -11.05 24.67
N ILE A 623 29.10 -10.37 23.66
CA ILE A 623 29.94 -10.99 22.64
C ILE A 623 31.17 -11.61 23.29
N ASN A 624 31.88 -10.88 24.16
CA ASN A 624 33.08 -11.37 24.83
C ASN A 624 32.80 -12.55 25.79
N THR A 625 31.65 -12.56 26.48
CA THR A 625 31.26 -13.70 27.33
C THR A 625 30.84 -14.93 26.54
N SER A 626 30.36 -14.78 25.30
CA SER A 626 30.04 -15.90 24.41
C SER A 626 31.30 -16.60 23.88
N THR A 627 32.38 -15.86 23.61
CA THR A 627 33.67 -16.41 23.18
C THR A 627 34.37 -17.19 24.29
N ASP A 628 34.28 -16.75 25.55
CA ASP A 628 34.90 -17.46 26.69
C ASP A 628 34.27 -18.84 26.98
N ARG A 629 32.99 -19.05 26.64
CA ARG A 629 32.35 -20.38 26.78
C ARG A 629 32.80 -21.39 25.72
N SER A 630 33.30 -20.94 24.57
CA SER A 630 33.75 -21.81 23.47
C SER A 630 35.18 -22.35 23.66
N VAL A 631 35.98 -21.76 24.55
CA VAL A 631 37.40 -22.13 24.73
C VAL A 631 37.61 -23.01 25.97
N GLN A 632 36.54 -23.38 26.68
CA GLN A 632 36.59 -24.19 27.89
C GLN A 632 36.37 -25.70 27.65
N SER A 633 36.72 -26.18 26.46
CA SER A 633 36.71 -27.60 26.09
C SER A 633 37.95 -27.91 25.28
N GLY A 634 39.09 -28.01 25.97
CA GLY A 634 40.32 -28.56 25.40
C GLY A 634 41.53 -27.65 25.59
N MET A 635 42.47 -28.16 26.39
CA MET A 635 43.92 -27.91 26.38
C MET A 635 44.50 -27.23 27.62
N SER A 636 45.48 -27.97 28.15
CA SER A 636 46.25 -27.79 29.38
C SER A 636 46.97 -26.45 29.52
N LYS A 637 47.11 -26.05 30.79
CA LYS A 637 48.04 -25.06 31.34
C LYS A 637 49.41 -25.05 30.62
N THR A 638 49.76 -23.95 29.96
CA THR A 638 51.12 -23.40 29.94
C THR A 638 51.08 -21.87 29.84
N SER A 639 51.74 -21.23 30.80
CA SER A 639 51.88 -19.79 30.93
C SER A 639 52.91 -19.25 29.94
N GLY A 640 52.53 -18.31 29.08
CA GLY A 640 53.44 -17.50 28.26
C GLY A 640 53.18 -16.02 28.45
N LYS A 641 53.96 -15.35 29.31
CA LYS A 641 53.97 -13.88 29.41
C LYS A 641 54.57 -13.28 28.11
N PRO A 642 54.01 -12.20 27.55
CA PRO A 642 54.64 -11.50 26.43
C PRO A 642 55.91 -10.75 26.88
N PRO A 643 56.96 -10.65 26.04
CA PRO A 643 58.23 -10.04 26.43
C PRO A 643 58.12 -8.51 26.60
N PRO A 644 58.72 -7.93 27.65
CA PRO A 644 58.60 -6.52 27.98
C PRO A 644 59.65 -5.72 27.22
N ASN A 645 59.48 -5.54 25.90
CA ASN A 645 60.22 -4.51 25.16
C ASN A 645 59.66 -4.34 23.74
N LYS A 646 58.55 -3.61 23.62
CA LYS A 646 58.20 -2.91 22.38
C LYS A 646 57.63 -1.55 22.73
N ARG A 647 58.53 -0.58 22.89
CA ARG A 647 58.19 0.85 22.90
C ARG A 647 57.51 1.17 21.56
N ARG A 648 56.20 1.35 21.60
CA ARG A 648 55.42 1.86 20.46
C ARG A 648 55.87 3.30 20.22
N ARG A 649 56.60 3.50 19.14
CA ARG A 649 57.01 4.80 18.61
C ARG A 649 55.73 5.56 18.24
N ILE A 650 55.33 6.54 19.07
CA ILE A 650 54.32 7.53 18.68
C ILE A 650 55.04 8.48 17.73
N ARG A 651 54.74 8.35 16.44
CA ARG A 651 55.19 9.30 15.42
C ARG A 651 54.23 10.49 15.48
N GLY A 652 54.82 11.68 15.47
CA GLY A 652 54.20 12.96 15.83
C GLY A 652 52.83 13.23 15.23
N GLY A 653 52.00 13.90 16.04
CA GLY A 653 50.79 14.56 15.59
C GLY A 653 51.15 15.62 14.55
N GLY A 654 50.75 15.36 13.31
CA GLY A 654 50.62 16.38 12.29
C GLY A 654 49.21 16.96 12.36
N ASN A 655 49.13 18.29 12.43
CA ASN A 655 47.89 19.05 12.31
C ASN A 655 47.12 18.61 11.05
N ALA A 656 46.00 17.92 11.25
CA ALA A 656 44.98 17.76 10.22
C ALA A 656 44.06 18.98 10.30
N ALA A 657 44.00 19.73 9.20
CA ALA A 657 43.17 20.91 9.03
C ALA A 657 41.68 20.61 9.30
N ALA A 658 40.97 21.62 9.81
CA ALA A 658 39.55 21.60 10.09
C ALA A 658 38.74 21.47 8.79
N GLY A 659 38.13 20.30 8.59
CA GLY A 659 37.06 20.01 7.66
C GLY A 659 36.11 18.98 8.30
N PRO A 660 34.88 18.78 7.78
CA PRO A 660 33.83 17.99 8.44
C PRO A 660 34.33 16.57 8.76
N SER A 661 34.10 16.13 10.00
CA SER A 661 34.78 14.96 10.57
C SER A 661 34.24 13.66 9.98
N ARG A 662 34.90 13.17 8.93
CA ARG A 662 34.76 11.77 8.51
C ARG A 662 35.43 10.86 9.54
N SER A 663 34.82 9.70 9.79
CA SER A 663 35.45 8.59 10.55
C SER A 663 36.71 8.09 9.84
N ASP A 664 37.57 7.33 10.54
CA ASP A 664 38.69 6.58 9.91
C ASP A 664 38.21 5.69 8.75
N THR A 665 36.92 5.37 8.70
CA THR A 665 36.29 4.61 7.63
C THR A 665 35.72 5.46 6.48
N GLY A 666 35.69 6.78 6.58
CA GLY A 666 35.18 7.70 5.56
C GLY A 666 33.71 8.07 5.70
N ALA A 667 32.98 7.47 6.64
CA ALA A 667 31.58 7.78 6.93
C ALA A 667 31.46 9.04 7.80
N ILE A 668 30.35 9.77 7.67
CA ILE A 668 30.05 10.95 8.49
C ILE A 668 30.08 10.58 9.98
N ARG A 669 30.93 11.23 10.78
CA ARG A 669 30.78 11.25 12.24
C ARG A 669 29.95 12.46 12.61
N THR A 670 29.05 12.28 13.58
CA THR A 670 28.54 13.41 14.33
C THR A 670 29.74 14.13 14.94
N ALA A 671 30.03 15.36 14.49
CA ALA A 671 30.74 16.31 15.33
C ALA A 671 30.00 16.30 16.67
N GLY A 672 30.66 15.77 17.71
CA GLY A 672 30.12 15.82 19.05
C GLY A 672 30.00 17.29 19.41
N ASP A 673 28.78 17.82 19.38
CA ASP A 673 28.48 19.09 20.04
C ASP A 673 28.89 18.85 21.50
N ARG A 674 29.99 19.47 21.95
CA ARG A 674 30.52 19.26 23.31
C ARG A 674 29.40 19.52 24.32
N ASP A 675 29.32 18.70 25.36
CA ASP A 675 28.30 18.81 26.44
C ASP A 675 28.21 20.24 27.01
N SER A 676 29.33 20.98 27.00
CA SER A 676 29.40 22.39 27.40
C SER A 676 28.54 23.34 26.56
N HIS A 677 28.38 23.08 25.25
CA HIS A 677 27.57 23.92 24.37
C HIS A 677 26.08 23.60 24.48
N ILE A 678 25.74 22.32 24.69
CA ILE A 678 24.35 21.89 24.96
C ILE A 678 23.87 22.49 26.28
N ALA A 679 24.73 22.53 27.30
CA ALA A 679 24.42 23.17 28.58
C ALA A 679 24.17 24.69 28.43
N SER A 680 24.95 25.37 27.60
CA SER A 680 24.75 26.81 27.29
C SER A 680 23.39 27.07 26.61
N LEU A 681 23.04 26.27 25.60
CA LEU A 681 21.76 26.38 24.89
C LEU A 681 20.56 26.03 25.78
N MET A 682 20.71 25.07 26.70
CA MET A 682 19.68 24.75 27.69
C MET A 682 19.44 25.89 28.69
N ALA A 683 20.49 26.63 29.06
CA ALA A 683 20.38 27.80 29.93
C ALA A 683 19.65 28.97 29.24
N GLU A 684 19.88 29.18 27.93
CA GLU A 684 19.15 30.19 27.14
C GLU A 684 17.65 29.83 26.94
N LEU A 685 17.32 28.54 27.02
CA LEU A 685 15.98 28.01 26.81
C LEU A 685 15.19 27.79 28.11
N GLU A 686 15.67 28.21 29.28
CA GLU A 686 14.98 27.95 30.55
C GLU A 686 13.51 28.41 30.53
N PRO A 687 12.57 27.60 31.04
CA PRO A 687 11.15 27.97 31.07
C PRO A 687 10.92 29.24 31.87
N LYS A 688 10.38 30.27 31.22
CA LYS A 688 9.95 31.50 31.89
C LYS A 688 8.57 31.30 32.56
N ASP A 689 8.20 32.15 33.50
CA ASP A 689 7.05 31.93 34.40
C ASP A 689 5.70 31.67 33.69
N LEU A 690 5.47 32.24 32.50
CA LEU A 690 4.28 31.94 31.66
C LEU A 690 4.33 30.54 31.00
N GLU A 691 5.51 30.04 30.64
CA GLU A 691 5.72 28.69 30.10
C GLU A 691 5.55 27.60 31.16
N ALA A 692 5.83 27.92 32.43
CA ALA A 692 5.63 27.02 33.55
C ALA A 692 4.16 26.93 34.01
N ALA A 693 3.33 27.94 33.67
CA ALA A 693 1.91 28.00 34.01
C ALA A 693 1.03 27.11 33.13
N GLN A 694 1.46 26.77 31.90
CA GLN A 694 0.79 25.76 31.07
C GLN A 694 1.11 24.36 31.63
N LYS A 695 0.08 23.63 32.07
CA LYS A 695 0.27 22.27 32.58
C LYS A 695 0.81 21.36 31.46
N PRO A 696 1.86 20.56 31.73
CA PRO A 696 2.31 19.54 30.80
C PRO A 696 1.18 18.52 30.61
N GLY A 697 0.48 18.60 29.48
CA GLY A 697 -0.67 17.75 29.15
C GLY A 697 -1.84 18.46 28.46
N GLU A 698 -1.96 19.79 28.57
CA GLU A 698 -3.07 20.56 27.94
C GLU A 698 -2.72 21.07 26.53
N VAL A 699 -1.44 21.19 26.17
CA VAL A 699 -0.97 21.73 24.87
C VAL A 699 -0.91 20.62 23.80
N GLY A 700 -1.65 20.80 22.70
CA GLY A 700 -1.82 19.80 21.65
C GLY A 700 -2.80 18.67 21.99
N TYR A 701 -3.52 18.82 23.11
CA TYR A 701 -4.57 17.90 23.54
C TYR A 701 -5.83 18.12 22.71
N ASP A 702 -6.46 17.02 22.26
CA ASP A 702 -7.81 17.07 21.70
C ASP A 702 -8.81 17.09 22.85
N PRO A 703 -9.63 18.14 23.00
CA PRO A 703 -10.71 18.15 23.99
C PRO A 703 -11.64 16.93 23.88
N LEU A 704 -11.69 16.27 22.72
CA LEU A 704 -12.52 15.09 22.45
C LEU A 704 -11.88 13.76 22.90
N ASP A 705 -10.59 13.71 23.23
CA ASP A 705 -9.89 12.45 23.56
C ASP A 705 -10.29 11.87 24.94
N ASN A 706 -10.90 12.66 25.86
CA ASN A 706 -11.49 12.17 27.12
C ASN A 706 -12.98 12.52 27.23
N MET A 707 -13.81 12.08 26.29
CA MET A 707 -15.27 12.25 26.36
C MET A 707 -15.98 11.36 27.39
N ASP A 708 -15.26 10.54 28.15
CA ASP A 708 -15.87 9.60 29.11
C ASP A 708 -16.55 10.28 30.33
N SER A 709 -16.36 11.60 30.53
CA SER A 709 -16.82 12.27 31.75
C SER A 709 -17.54 13.62 31.58
N MET A 710 -17.44 14.30 30.42
CA MET A 710 -18.12 15.59 30.21
C MET A 710 -18.43 15.82 28.72
N TYR A 711 -19.71 16.04 28.40
CA TYR A 711 -20.17 16.39 27.06
C TYR A 711 -20.43 17.90 26.98
N GLU A 712 -19.72 18.60 26.09
CA GLU A 712 -19.95 20.02 25.78
C GLU A 712 -20.41 20.15 24.32
N LEU A 713 -21.42 21.01 24.08
CA LEU A 713 -21.92 21.26 22.73
C LEU A 713 -21.18 22.46 22.15
N PHE A 714 -20.38 22.24 21.11
CA PHE A 714 -19.67 23.32 20.42
C PHE A 714 -20.56 24.01 19.38
N ASP A 715 -20.45 25.34 19.27
CA ASP A 715 -21.05 26.06 18.15
C ASP A 715 -20.25 25.80 16.87
N MET A 716 -20.93 25.26 15.85
CA MET A 716 -20.32 24.91 14.56
C MET A 716 -19.82 26.14 13.81
N ASN A 717 -20.34 27.34 14.10
CA ASN A 717 -19.92 28.57 13.42
C ASN A 717 -18.57 29.11 13.90
N SER A 718 -18.06 28.64 15.04
CA SER A 718 -16.78 29.09 15.61
C SER A 718 -15.75 27.98 15.70
N LEU A 719 -15.92 26.89 14.96
CA LEU A 719 -15.14 25.67 15.13
C LEU A 719 -14.18 25.44 13.95
N ILE A 720 -12.91 25.19 14.30
CA ILE A 720 -11.86 24.76 13.37
C ILE A 720 -11.65 23.26 13.57
N ILE A 721 -11.94 22.46 12.54
CA ILE A 721 -11.78 21.00 12.54
C ILE A 721 -10.48 20.68 11.81
N VAL A 722 -9.57 19.96 12.46
CA VAL A 722 -8.36 19.44 11.81
C VAL A 722 -8.48 17.93 11.69
N HIS A 723 -8.54 17.41 10.47
CA HIS A 723 -8.77 16.00 10.22
C HIS A 723 -7.79 15.44 9.16
N PRO A 724 -7.25 14.21 9.34
CA PRO A 724 -6.42 13.57 8.33
C PRO A 724 -7.28 13.01 7.18
N TYR A 725 -6.75 12.89 5.97
CA TYR A 725 -7.45 12.18 4.89
C TYR A 725 -7.73 10.72 5.29
N ALA A 726 -9.00 10.33 5.31
CA ALA A 726 -9.48 9.01 5.73
C ALA A 726 -10.04 8.18 4.57
N GLY A 727 -9.86 8.63 3.32
CA GLY A 727 -10.40 7.91 2.17
C GLY A 727 -11.91 8.10 2.11
N ASP A 728 -12.68 7.06 1.80
CA ASP A 728 -14.12 7.26 1.53
C ASP A 728 -14.92 7.77 2.73
N LEU A 729 -14.38 7.63 3.95
CA LEU A 729 -14.96 8.20 5.18
C LEU A 729 -15.01 9.74 5.17
N ASP A 730 -14.17 10.40 4.37
CA ASP A 730 -14.13 11.86 4.27
C ASP A 730 -15.49 12.44 3.85
N GLU A 731 -16.34 11.65 3.17
CA GLU A 731 -17.67 12.07 2.78
C GLU A 731 -18.62 12.25 3.98
N HIS A 732 -18.55 11.41 5.02
CA HIS A 732 -19.38 11.59 6.22
C HIS A 732 -19.01 12.88 6.94
N ILE A 733 -17.72 13.18 7.00
CA ILE A 733 -17.24 14.42 7.63
C ILE A 733 -17.80 15.63 6.91
N LEU A 734 -17.83 15.61 5.57
CA LEU A 734 -18.43 16.70 4.79
C LEU A 734 -19.94 16.83 5.04
N ASP A 735 -20.66 15.71 5.13
CA ASP A 735 -22.11 15.70 5.37
C ASP A 735 -22.51 16.06 6.83
N GLU A 736 -21.69 15.69 7.81
CA GLU A 736 -21.86 16.00 9.23
C GLU A 736 -21.49 17.45 9.54
N THR A 737 -20.30 17.88 9.13
CA THR A 737 -19.73 19.19 9.52
C THR A 737 -20.24 20.33 8.65
N LYS A 738 -20.71 20.01 7.42
CA LYS A 738 -21.22 20.95 6.41
C LYS A 738 -20.38 22.22 6.28
N PRO A 739 -19.07 22.10 6.01
CA PRO A 739 -18.14 23.20 6.15
C PRO A 739 -18.34 24.22 5.04
N ARG A 740 -18.30 25.52 5.40
CA ARG A 740 -18.28 26.62 4.43
C ARG A 740 -16.88 26.83 3.85
N TYR A 741 -15.85 26.61 4.67
CA TYR A 741 -14.45 26.78 4.29
C TYR A 741 -13.72 25.45 4.44
N VAL A 742 -13.03 25.01 3.38
CA VAL A 742 -12.19 23.82 3.39
C VAL A 742 -10.76 24.21 3.02
N ILE A 743 -9.81 23.89 3.90
CA ILE A 743 -8.38 24.16 3.68
C ILE A 743 -7.69 22.81 3.47
N MET A 744 -7.20 22.58 2.27
CA MET A 744 -6.38 21.42 1.93
C MET A 744 -4.91 21.77 2.20
N TYR A 745 -4.39 21.35 3.36
CA TYR A 745 -3.01 21.63 3.76
C TYR A 745 -1.99 20.86 2.90
N GLU A 746 -2.35 19.65 2.49
CA GLU A 746 -1.61 18.81 1.54
C GLU A 746 -2.51 18.44 0.35
N PRO A 747 -1.97 18.32 -0.87
CA PRO A 747 -2.76 18.04 -2.06
C PRO A 747 -3.17 16.56 -2.12
N ASP A 748 -4.47 16.31 -2.28
CA ASP A 748 -5.01 14.98 -2.57
C ASP A 748 -6.05 15.01 -3.71
N ALA A 749 -5.79 14.25 -4.78
CA ALA A 749 -6.65 14.26 -5.97
C ALA A 749 -8.01 13.59 -5.73
N ALA A 750 -8.10 12.62 -4.82
CA ALA A 750 -9.36 11.95 -4.51
C ALA A 750 -10.28 12.88 -3.72
N PHE A 751 -9.75 13.58 -2.71
CA PHE A 751 -10.51 14.52 -1.92
C PHE A 751 -11.00 15.74 -2.72
N ILE A 752 -10.19 16.29 -3.65
CA ILE A 752 -10.65 17.35 -4.58
C ILE A 752 -11.93 16.92 -5.30
N ARG A 753 -11.95 15.70 -5.83
CA ARG A 753 -13.11 15.15 -6.54
C ARG A 753 -14.30 14.91 -5.60
N ARG A 754 -14.06 14.50 -4.36
CA ARG A 754 -15.13 14.37 -3.35
C ARG A 754 -15.77 15.71 -3.04
N ILE A 755 -14.99 16.78 -2.92
CA ILE A 755 -15.53 18.14 -2.77
C ILE A 755 -16.38 18.53 -3.99
N GLU A 756 -15.90 18.25 -5.21
CA GLU A 756 -16.67 18.52 -6.44
C GLU A 756 -18.03 17.79 -6.42
N VAL A 757 -18.05 16.52 -5.99
CA VAL A 757 -19.27 15.70 -5.84
C VAL A 757 -20.17 16.26 -4.74
N TYR A 758 -19.62 16.58 -3.56
CA TYR A 758 -20.33 17.13 -2.41
C TYR A 758 -21.02 18.46 -2.74
N ARG A 759 -20.31 19.34 -3.45
CA ARG A 759 -20.84 20.62 -3.91
C ARG A 759 -21.90 20.44 -5.00
N SER A 760 -21.65 19.55 -5.96
CA SER A 760 -22.60 19.33 -7.06
C SER A 760 -23.89 18.66 -6.59
N SER A 761 -23.80 17.88 -5.51
CA SER A 761 -24.97 17.27 -4.85
C SER A 761 -25.77 18.25 -3.99
N HIS A 762 -25.14 19.33 -3.49
CA HIS A 762 -25.77 20.35 -2.65
C HIS A 762 -25.70 21.73 -3.30
N THR A 763 -26.71 22.09 -4.11
CA THR A 763 -26.73 23.35 -4.88
C THR A 763 -26.98 24.61 -4.04
N ASP A 764 -27.60 24.42 -2.88
CA ASP A 764 -27.83 25.46 -1.87
C ASP A 764 -26.49 25.90 -1.27
N ARG A 765 -25.61 24.94 -0.94
CA ARG A 765 -24.35 25.18 -0.23
C ARG A 765 -23.29 25.96 -1.02
N THR A 766 -22.66 26.89 -0.32
CA THR A 766 -21.48 27.63 -0.72
C THR A 766 -20.25 27.11 0.02
N VAL A 767 -19.30 26.57 -0.74
CA VAL A 767 -18.05 26.01 -0.21
C VAL A 767 -16.89 26.70 -0.93
N LYS A 768 -16.02 27.35 -0.15
CA LYS A 768 -14.74 27.92 -0.60
C LYS A 768 -13.61 26.97 -0.23
N VAL A 769 -12.73 26.68 -1.19
CA VAL A 769 -11.66 25.70 -1.03
C VAL A 769 -10.31 26.38 -1.22
N PHE A 770 -9.47 26.31 -0.20
CA PHE A 770 -8.08 26.74 -0.27
C PHE A 770 -7.20 25.52 -0.48
N PHE A 771 -6.39 25.54 -1.53
CA PHE A 771 -5.52 24.44 -1.91
C PHE A 771 -4.06 24.87 -1.78
N MET A 772 -3.35 24.34 -0.78
CA MET A 772 -1.95 24.69 -0.51
C MET A 772 -1.01 23.59 -1.00
N TYR A 773 0.08 23.99 -1.66
CA TYR A 773 1.16 23.07 -2.02
C TYR A 773 2.50 23.79 -2.03
N TYR A 774 3.60 23.05 -1.79
CA TYR A 774 4.93 23.60 -1.97
C TYR A 774 5.31 23.63 -3.46
N GLY A 775 5.60 24.81 -4.01
CA GLY A 775 6.06 24.96 -5.39
C GLY A 775 7.46 24.37 -5.61
N GLY A 776 7.67 23.66 -6.73
CA GLY A 776 8.96 23.04 -7.06
C GLY A 776 9.38 21.91 -6.11
N SER A 777 8.43 21.35 -5.36
CA SER A 777 8.68 20.34 -4.33
C SER A 777 8.36 18.91 -4.78
N VAL A 778 8.81 17.95 -3.98
CA VAL A 778 8.42 16.53 -4.13
C VAL A 778 6.91 16.32 -3.93
N GLU A 779 6.24 17.14 -3.12
CA GLU A 779 4.79 17.08 -2.88
C GLU A 779 4.01 17.38 -4.17
N GLU A 780 4.33 18.49 -4.84
CA GLU A 780 3.73 18.89 -6.12
C GLU A 780 3.96 17.81 -7.19
N GLN A 781 5.22 17.38 -7.36
CA GLN A 781 5.55 16.37 -8.37
C GLN A 781 4.83 15.04 -8.11
N ARG A 782 4.67 14.65 -6.84
CA ARG A 782 3.91 13.45 -6.46
C ARG A 782 2.43 13.57 -6.81
N TYR A 783 1.81 14.72 -6.56
CA TYR A 783 0.43 15.00 -6.94
C TYR A 783 0.25 14.95 -8.47
N LEU A 784 1.06 15.69 -9.23
CA LEU A 784 0.99 15.73 -10.69
C LEU A 784 1.22 14.34 -11.31
N SER A 785 2.17 13.59 -10.78
CA SER A 785 2.48 12.26 -11.31
C SER A 785 1.40 11.23 -10.98
N ALA A 786 0.71 11.35 -9.84
CA ALA A 786 -0.45 10.52 -9.52
C ALA A 786 -1.60 10.78 -10.52
N VAL A 787 -1.92 12.04 -10.79
CA VAL A 787 -2.94 12.43 -11.78
C VAL A 787 -2.58 11.96 -13.19
N ARG A 788 -1.32 12.12 -13.61
CA ARG A 788 -0.83 11.64 -14.92
C ARG A 788 -0.94 10.13 -15.04
N ARG A 789 -0.51 9.37 -14.02
CA ARG A 789 -0.60 7.90 -14.01
C ARG A 789 -2.04 7.43 -14.12
N GLU A 790 -2.97 8.03 -13.37
CA GLU A 790 -4.38 7.66 -13.44
C GLU A 790 -4.96 7.91 -14.84
N LYS A 791 -4.66 9.08 -15.41
CA LYS A 791 -5.05 9.43 -16.79
C LYS A 791 -4.49 8.42 -17.81
N ASP A 792 -3.22 8.08 -17.70
CA ASP A 792 -2.57 7.12 -18.59
C ASP A 792 -3.18 5.72 -18.42
N ALA A 793 -3.51 5.33 -17.18
CA ALA A 793 -4.15 4.06 -16.88
C ALA A 793 -5.52 3.95 -17.56
N PHE A 794 -6.41 4.93 -17.36
CA PHE A 794 -7.70 4.96 -18.03
C PHE A 794 -7.58 5.02 -19.56
N THR A 795 -6.61 5.77 -20.08
CA THR A 795 -6.37 5.84 -21.54
C THR A 795 -5.98 4.47 -22.10
N ARG A 796 -5.14 3.71 -21.38
CA ARG A 796 -4.78 2.33 -21.77
C ARG A 796 -5.99 1.39 -21.66
N LEU A 797 -6.79 1.49 -20.61
CA LEU A 797 -8.00 0.68 -20.44
C LEU A 797 -9.04 0.92 -21.54
N ILE A 798 -9.26 2.17 -21.94
CA ILE A 798 -10.17 2.52 -23.04
C ILE A 798 -9.66 1.93 -24.36
N LYS A 799 -8.35 2.01 -24.62
CA LYS A 799 -7.73 1.41 -25.81
C LYS A 799 -7.84 -0.12 -25.82
N GLU A 800 -7.60 -0.78 -24.68
CA GLU A 800 -7.74 -2.23 -24.58
C GLU A 800 -9.20 -2.65 -24.75
N ARG A 801 -10.15 -1.98 -24.08
CA ARG A 801 -11.59 -2.20 -24.24
C ARG A 801 -12.03 -2.09 -25.71
N GLY A 802 -11.54 -1.10 -26.44
CA GLY A 802 -11.87 -0.91 -27.86
C GLY A 802 -11.36 -2.03 -28.78
N ASN A 803 -10.28 -2.72 -28.39
CA ASN A 803 -9.68 -3.82 -29.16
C ASN A 803 -10.12 -5.21 -28.67
N MET A 804 -10.94 -5.29 -27.63
CA MET A 804 -11.24 -6.54 -26.95
C MET A 804 -12.40 -7.27 -27.63
N ALA A 805 -12.11 -8.44 -28.21
CA ALA A 805 -13.13 -9.41 -28.61
C ALA A 805 -13.32 -10.43 -27.48
N LEU A 806 -14.23 -10.13 -26.54
CA LEU A 806 -14.57 -11.06 -25.47
C LEU A 806 -15.50 -12.17 -25.99
N THR A 807 -14.94 -13.30 -26.41
CA THR A 807 -15.68 -14.57 -26.44
C THR A 807 -15.45 -15.27 -25.12
N LEU A 808 -16.27 -14.96 -24.10
CA LEU A 808 -16.35 -15.78 -22.90
C LEU A 808 -17.00 -17.11 -23.28
N HIS A 809 -16.20 -18.10 -23.66
CA HIS A 809 -16.67 -19.46 -23.72
C HIS A 809 -16.89 -19.95 -22.29
N THR A 810 -18.06 -19.67 -21.73
CA THR A 810 -18.56 -20.20 -20.45
C THR A 810 -18.54 -21.73 -20.40
N ASN A 811 -18.35 -22.41 -21.54
CA ASN A 811 -18.42 -23.86 -21.67
C ASN A 811 -17.09 -24.58 -21.97
N ALA A 812 -15.97 -23.88 -22.22
CA ALA A 812 -14.78 -24.55 -22.76
C ALA A 812 -13.91 -25.31 -21.73
N ASN A 813 -14.11 -25.11 -20.41
CA ASN A 813 -13.30 -25.75 -19.36
C ASN A 813 -14.13 -26.31 -18.17
N LEU A 814 -15.46 -26.42 -18.28
CA LEU A 814 -16.33 -26.72 -17.13
C LEU A 814 -17.01 -28.10 -17.14
N ALA A 815 -16.70 -28.99 -18.10
CA ALA A 815 -17.10 -30.39 -18.01
C ALA A 815 -15.91 -31.24 -17.54
N PRO A 816 -15.73 -31.47 -16.21
CA PRO A 816 -14.70 -32.38 -15.69
C PRO A 816 -14.81 -33.79 -16.29
N GLU A 817 -16.02 -34.18 -16.69
CA GLU A 817 -16.30 -35.46 -17.34
C GLU A 817 -15.62 -35.59 -18.71
N GLU A 818 -15.53 -34.52 -19.52
CA GLU A 818 -14.94 -34.61 -20.87
C GLU A 818 -13.41 -34.62 -20.87
N THR A 819 -12.75 -33.91 -19.95
CA THR A 819 -11.28 -33.90 -19.84
C THR A 819 -10.76 -35.22 -19.28
N PHE A 820 -11.48 -35.81 -18.33
CA PHE A 820 -11.21 -37.17 -17.83
C PHE A 820 -11.39 -38.21 -18.95
N LEU A 821 -12.49 -38.14 -19.71
CA LEU A 821 -12.76 -39.05 -20.82
C LEU A 821 -11.80 -38.88 -22.01
N ARG A 822 -11.27 -37.67 -22.29
CA ARG A 822 -10.30 -37.44 -23.38
C ARG A 822 -8.89 -37.91 -23.04
N THR A 823 -8.48 -37.83 -21.78
CA THR A 823 -7.14 -38.29 -21.35
C THR A 823 -7.03 -39.82 -21.35
N ILE A 824 -8.17 -40.52 -21.18
CA ILE A 824 -8.23 -41.98 -21.18
C ILE A 824 -8.44 -42.58 -22.58
N ASN A 825 -9.02 -41.83 -23.54
CA ASN A 825 -9.44 -42.39 -24.84
C ASN A 825 -8.49 -42.24 -26.04
N THR A 826 -7.23 -41.82 -25.89
CA THR A 826 -6.35 -41.67 -27.08
C THR A 826 -5.05 -42.47 -27.10
N ARG A 827 -4.72 -43.31 -26.09
CA ARG A 827 -3.47 -44.11 -26.20
C ARG A 827 -3.31 -45.38 -25.35
N ILE A 828 -4.34 -46.22 -25.21
CA ILE A 828 -4.12 -47.59 -24.71
C ILE A 828 -4.76 -48.59 -25.68
N ALA A 829 -3.97 -49.00 -26.67
CA ALA A 829 -4.22 -50.22 -27.43
C ALA A 829 -4.01 -51.42 -26.50
N GLY A 830 -5.08 -52.19 -26.25
CA GLY A 830 -4.98 -53.52 -25.64
C GLY A 830 -5.72 -53.72 -24.32
N GLY A 831 -7.05 -53.84 -24.37
CA GLY A 831 -7.78 -54.94 -23.69
C GLY A 831 -7.65 -55.15 -22.17
N GLY A 832 -7.35 -54.12 -21.37
CA GLY A 832 -7.35 -54.21 -19.90
C GLY A 832 -8.53 -53.45 -19.28
N ARG A 833 -9.46 -54.17 -18.65
CA ARG A 833 -10.60 -53.59 -17.92
C ARG A 833 -10.09 -52.89 -16.65
N LEU A 834 -9.75 -51.60 -16.74
CA LEU A 834 -9.47 -50.78 -15.57
C LEU A 834 -10.79 -50.43 -14.89
N THR A 835 -10.96 -50.92 -13.68
CA THR A 835 -11.96 -50.44 -12.72
C THR A 835 -11.62 -48.99 -12.39
N ALA A 836 -12.16 -48.04 -13.17
CA ALA A 836 -12.20 -46.66 -12.75
C ALA A 836 -12.99 -46.62 -11.43
N SER A 837 -12.35 -46.18 -10.34
CA SER A 837 -13.06 -45.85 -9.11
C SER A 837 -14.21 -44.90 -9.47
N THR A 838 -15.43 -45.25 -9.06
CA THR A 838 -16.66 -44.49 -9.34
C THR A 838 -16.70 -43.14 -8.63
N GLU A 839 -15.76 -42.83 -7.73
CA GLU A 839 -15.76 -41.60 -6.94
C GLU A 839 -14.76 -40.55 -7.46
N PRO A 840 -15.14 -39.25 -7.48
CA PRO A 840 -14.22 -38.17 -7.86
C PRO A 840 -13.10 -38.02 -6.82
N PRO A 841 -11.86 -37.70 -7.25
CA PRO A 841 -10.73 -37.58 -6.34
C PRO A 841 -10.93 -36.42 -5.37
N ARG A 842 -10.82 -36.67 -4.05
CA ARG A 842 -11.01 -35.66 -2.98
C ARG A 842 -9.81 -35.45 -2.05
N VAL A 843 -9.48 -34.23 -1.69
CA VAL A 843 -8.42 -33.91 -0.72
C VAL A 843 -9.03 -33.21 0.48
N VAL A 844 -8.70 -33.69 1.68
CA VAL A 844 -9.08 -33.01 2.92
C VAL A 844 -8.03 -31.95 3.21
N VAL A 845 -8.45 -30.70 3.38
CA VAL A 845 -7.58 -29.53 3.53
C VAL A 845 -7.90 -28.85 4.85
N ASP A 846 -6.85 -28.50 5.60
CA ASP A 846 -7.01 -27.70 6.81
C ASP A 846 -7.60 -26.30 6.50
N VAL A 847 -8.59 -25.86 7.26
CA VAL A 847 -9.24 -24.56 7.07
C VAL A 847 -8.28 -23.36 7.15
N ARG A 848 -7.14 -23.48 7.85
CA ARG A 848 -6.08 -22.45 7.93
C ARG A 848 -5.29 -22.32 6.64
N GLU A 849 -5.26 -23.38 5.85
CA GLU A 849 -4.46 -23.47 4.65
C GLU A 849 -5.15 -22.85 3.43
N PHE A 850 -6.43 -22.48 3.52
CA PHE A 850 -7.11 -21.64 2.53
C PHE A 850 -6.52 -20.22 2.41
N ARG A 851 -5.51 -19.86 3.20
CA ARG A 851 -4.70 -18.64 2.95
C ARG A 851 -3.73 -18.81 1.78
N SER A 852 -3.42 -20.05 1.37
CA SER A 852 -2.54 -20.31 0.24
C SER A 852 -3.31 -20.40 -1.08
N SER A 853 -2.59 -20.29 -2.19
CA SER A 853 -3.16 -20.42 -3.54
C SER A 853 -3.43 -21.87 -3.94
N LEU A 854 -2.88 -22.84 -3.21
CA LEU A 854 -2.90 -24.25 -3.60
C LEU A 854 -4.31 -24.86 -3.65
N PRO A 855 -5.23 -24.60 -2.69
CA PRO A 855 -6.61 -25.07 -2.80
C PRO A 855 -7.30 -24.60 -4.09
N SER A 856 -7.19 -23.32 -4.46
CA SER A 856 -7.77 -22.81 -5.71
C SER A 856 -7.25 -23.54 -6.97
N LEU A 857 -5.98 -23.94 -6.96
CA LEU A 857 -5.34 -24.69 -8.05
C LEU A 857 -5.73 -26.17 -8.08
N LEU A 858 -5.86 -26.81 -6.91
CA LEU A 858 -6.33 -28.20 -6.79
C LEU A 858 -7.76 -28.33 -7.35
N HIS A 859 -8.64 -27.39 -6.98
CA HIS A 859 -10.00 -27.34 -7.52
C HIS A 859 -10.00 -27.09 -9.03
N GLY A 860 -9.10 -26.21 -9.52
CA GLY A 860 -8.89 -26.00 -10.95
C GLY A 860 -8.50 -27.26 -11.73
N ARG A 861 -7.94 -28.28 -11.06
CA ARG A 861 -7.62 -29.60 -11.62
C ARG A 861 -8.72 -30.66 -11.37
N ALA A 862 -9.94 -30.23 -11.05
CA ALA A 862 -11.07 -31.11 -10.78
C ALA A 862 -10.87 -32.08 -9.59
N ILE A 863 -10.04 -31.69 -8.61
CA ILE A 863 -9.96 -32.39 -7.32
C ILE A 863 -10.99 -31.74 -6.38
N VAL A 864 -11.85 -32.56 -5.77
CA VAL A 864 -12.82 -32.13 -4.78
C VAL A 864 -12.09 -31.72 -3.50
N ILE A 865 -12.36 -30.52 -3.00
CA ILE A 865 -11.72 -30.00 -1.79
C ILE A 865 -12.69 -30.08 -0.63
N VAL A 866 -12.28 -30.74 0.44
CA VAL A 866 -13.08 -30.87 1.66
C VAL A 866 -12.40 -30.07 2.77
N PRO A 867 -12.93 -28.89 3.16
CA PRO A 867 -12.37 -28.11 4.25
C PRO A 867 -12.69 -28.77 5.60
N CYS A 868 -11.66 -29.02 6.42
CA CYS A 868 -11.80 -29.57 7.77
C CYS A 868 -10.83 -28.87 8.72
N MET A 869 -11.13 -28.80 10.01
CA MET A 869 -10.15 -28.35 11.01
C MET A 869 -9.31 -29.57 11.40
N LEU A 870 -8.07 -29.62 10.94
CA LEU A 870 -7.16 -30.73 11.21
C LEU A 870 -6.24 -30.36 12.38
N THR A 871 -6.03 -31.31 13.29
CA THR A 871 -5.06 -31.19 14.36
C THR A 871 -3.65 -31.57 13.86
N VAL A 872 -3.58 -32.52 12.92
CA VAL A 872 -2.34 -33.13 12.41
C VAL A 872 -2.22 -32.99 10.90
N GLY A 873 -1.26 -32.16 10.47
CA GLY A 873 -0.94 -31.88 9.07
C GLY A 873 -1.90 -30.90 8.38
N ASP A 874 -1.53 -30.47 7.17
CA ASP A 874 -2.27 -29.45 6.40
C ASP A 874 -3.15 -30.05 5.31
N TYR A 875 -2.69 -31.13 4.67
CA TYR A 875 -3.42 -31.84 3.62
C TYR A 875 -3.41 -33.34 3.86
N VAL A 876 -4.56 -33.99 3.74
CA VAL A 876 -4.69 -35.45 3.74
C VAL A 876 -5.08 -35.90 2.34
N LEU A 877 -4.15 -36.56 1.64
CA LEU A 877 -4.35 -36.99 0.25
C LEU A 877 -5.05 -38.35 0.16
N THR A 878 -4.71 -39.25 1.08
CA THR A 878 -5.20 -40.63 1.17
C THR A 878 -5.29 -41.01 2.65
N PRO A 879 -5.95 -42.12 3.03
CA PRO A 879 -5.98 -42.58 4.43
C PRO A 879 -4.60 -42.82 5.06
N GLN A 880 -3.55 -42.93 4.25
CA GLN A 880 -2.18 -43.22 4.69
C GLN A 880 -1.23 -42.03 4.56
N ILE A 881 -1.53 -41.07 3.67
CA ILE A 881 -0.64 -39.96 3.30
C ILE A 881 -1.16 -38.65 3.87
N CYS A 882 -0.36 -38.06 4.75
CA CYS A 882 -0.56 -36.73 5.30
C CYS A 882 0.61 -35.82 4.93
N ILE A 883 0.32 -34.57 4.57
CA ILE A 883 1.27 -33.57 4.12
C ILE A 883 1.23 -32.35 5.04
N GLU A 884 2.40 -31.94 5.51
CA GLU A 884 2.66 -30.60 6.05
C GLU A 884 3.30 -29.75 4.95
N ARG A 885 2.69 -28.63 4.60
CA ARG A 885 3.20 -27.70 3.57
C ARG A 885 4.01 -26.59 4.25
N LYS A 886 5.21 -26.33 3.74
CA LYS A 886 6.09 -25.27 4.22
C LYS A 886 6.63 -24.44 3.07
N SER A 887 6.44 -23.12 3.12
CA SER A 887 7.24 -22.21 2.29
C SER A 887 8.69 -22.23 2.77
N VAL A 888 9.65 -21.85 1.91
CA VAL A 888 11.07 -21.79 2.31
C VAL A 888 11.29 -20.88 3.52
N ARG A 889 10.56 -19.76 3.61
CA ARG A 889 10.65 -18.83 4.74
C ARG A 889 10.12 -19.46 6.02
N ASP A 890 8.95 -20.09 5.95
CA ASP A 890 8.33 -20.74 7.10
C ASP A 890 9.15 -21.95 7.56
N LEU A 891 9.84 -22.62 6.64
CA LEU A 891 10.75 -23.72 6.94
C LEU A 891 11.90 -23.24 7.82
N ILE A 892 12.60 -22.17 7.41
CA ILE A 892 13.70 -21.57 8.18
C ILE A 892 13.22 -21.13 9.56
N GLN A 893 12.07 -20.46 9.64
CA GLN A 893 11.50 -20.00 10.91
C GLN A 893 11.10 -21.17 11.81
N SER A 894 10.47 -22.21 11.25
CA SER A 894 10.04 -23.40 11.98
C SER A 894 11.20 -24.25 12.50
N PHE A 895 12.34 -24.25 11.80
CA PHE A 895 13.59 -24.85 12.28
C PHE A 895 14.28 -24.03 13.35
N SER A 896 14.00 -22.72 13.42
CA SER A 896 14.61 -21.82 14.40
C SER A 896 13.89 -21.89 15.74
N ASN A 897 12.57 -22.04 15.72
CA ASN A 897 11.74 -22.18 16.93
C ASN A 897 11.42 -23.65 17.32
N GLY A 898 11.88 -24.63 16.55
CA GLY A 898 11.67 -26.06 16.82
C GLY A 898 10.27 -26.59 16.49
N ARG A 899 9.35 -25.76 16.01
CA ARG A 899 7.94 -26.13 15.75
C ARG A 899 7.80 -27.30 14.79
N LEU A 900 8.62 -27.36 13.74
CA LEU A 900 8.52 -28.40 12.71
C LEU A 900 8.76 -29.81 13.26
N PHE A 901 9.63 -29.94 14.26
CA PHE A 901 9.95 -31.24 14.87
C PHE A 901 8.69 -31.86 15.50
N ASN A 902 7.98 -31.08 16.32
CA ASN A 902 6.74 -31.51 16.98
C ASN A 902 5.62 -31.81 15.97
N GLN A 903 5.54 -31.03 14.88
CA GLN A 903 4.57 -31.28 13.81
C GLN A 903 4.83 -32.63 13.12
N VAL A 904 6.09 -32.93 12.81
CA VAL A 904 6.49 -34.20 12.20
C VAL A 904 6.27 -35.37 13.16
N GLU A 905 6.59 -35.22 14.44
CA GLU A 905 6.33 -36.22 15.47
C GLU A 905 4.84 -36.60 15.53
N SER A 906 3.97 -35.60 15.57
CA SER A 906 2.51 -35.82 15.59
C SER A 906 2.01 -36.52 14.30
N MET A 907 2.53 -36.14 13.13
CA MET A 907 2.19 -36.81 11.86
C MET A 907 2.64 -38.28 11.82
N MET A 908 3.81 -38.60 12.40
CA MET A 908 4.40 -39.95 12.43
C MET A 908 3.60 -40.95 13.25
N GLU A 909 2.98 -40.45 14.31
CA GLU A 909 2.12 -41.22 15.21
C GLU A 909 0.82 -41.65 14.52
N HIS A 910 0.20 -40.73 13.76
CA HIS A 910 -1.16 -40.92 13.23
C HIS A 910 -1.19 -41.45 11.79
N TYR A 911 -0.18 -41.15 10.96
CA TYR A 911 -0.17 -41.50 9.54
C TYR A 911 0.97 -42.45 9.17
N LYS A 912 0.70 -43.35 8.21
CA LYS A 912 1.68 -44.35 7.75
C LYS A 912 2.81 -43.69 6.93
N GLN A 913 2.47 -42.71 6.10
CA GLN A 913 3.38 -42.02 5.20
C GLN A 913 3.26 -40.50 5.38
N PRO A 914 3.87 -39.93 6.43
CA PRO A 914 3.92 -38.49 6.57
C PRO A 914 4.93 -37.90 5.58
N MET A 915 4.55 -36.78 4.98
CA MET A 915 5.34 -36.10 3.96
C MET A 915 5.47 -34.61 4.30
N LEU A 916 6.67 -34.07 4.16
CA LEU A 916 6.94 -32.64 4.25
C LEU A 916 7.03 -32.08 2.83
N LEU A 917 6.09 -31.23 2.45
CA LEU A 917 6.10 -30.51 1.18
C LEU A 917 6.82 -29.18 1.36
N ILE A 918 7.97 -29.02 0.72
CA ILE A 918 8.69 -27.75 0.62
C ILE A 918 8.33 -27.11 -0.71
N GLU A 919 7.59 -26.01 -0.64
CA GLU A 919 7.08 -25.31 -1.82
C GLU A 919 7.85 -24.00 -2.07
N PHE A 920 8.31 -23.83 -3.30
CA PHE A 920 8.85 -22.59 -3.84
C PHE A 920 7.75 -21.79 -4.54
N GLU A 921 7.91 -20.47 -4.59
CA GLU A 921 6.94 -19.61 -5.28
C GLU A 921 7.19 -19.64 -6.79
N ALA A 922 6.11 -19.63 -7.59
CA ALA A 922 6.16 -19.76 -9.05
C ALA A 922 7.04 -18.70 -9.74
N ASN A 923 7.10 -17.49 -9.17
CA ASN A 923 7.89 -16.39 -9.71
C ASN A 923 9.32 -16.37 -9.19
N LYS A 924 9.70 -17.27 -8.27
CA LYS A 924 11.07 -17.38 -7.74
C LYS A 924 11.83 -18.41 -8.55
N SER A 925 13.06 -18.08 -8.95
CA SER A 925 13.91 -19.06 -9.62
C SER A 925 14.18 -20.22 -8.68
N PHE A 926 13.89 -21.45 -9.11
CA PHE A 926 14.25 -22.65 -8.35
C PHE A 926 15.78 -22.74 -8.25
N THR A 927 16.34 -22.37 -7.11
CA THR A 927 17.73 -22.62 -6.76
C THR A 927 17.78 -23.24 -5.38
N LEU A 928 18.61 -24.28 -5.26
CA LEU A 928 18.94 -24.87 -3.98
C LEU A 928 20.04 -24.07 -3.27
N GLU A 929 20.37 -22.84 -3.69
CA GLU A 929 21.41 -22.00 -3.08
C GLU A 929 21.23 -21.75 -1.57
N PRO A 930 20.00 -21.56 -1.02
CA PRO A 930 19.81 -21.52 0.43
C PRO A 930 20.25 -22.80 1.15
N PHE A 931 20.48 -23.87 0.38
CA PHE A 931 20.99 -25.15 0.83
C PHE A 931 22.46 -25.34 0.38
N MET A 932 22.91 -24.80 -0.76
CA MET A 932 24.27 -25.00 -1.29
C MET A 932 25.31 -24.07 -0.63
N ASP A 933 25.73 -24.34 0.61
CA ASP A 933 26.85 -23.62 1.25
C ASP A 933 28.11 -24.49 1.45
N PHE A 934 28.36 -25.42 0.51
CA PHE A 934 29.52 -26.31 0.55
C PHE A 934 30.70 -25.88 -0.34
N SER A 935 30.59 -24.80 -1.12
CA SER A 935 31.58 -24.49 -2.16
C SER A 935 32.18 -23.07 -2.13
N ALA A 936 32.05 -22.32 -1.03
CA ALA A 936 32.99 -21.22 -0.81
C ALA A 936 34.36 -21.84 -0.44
N PRO A 937 35.40 -21.72 -1.29
CA PRO A 937 36.70 -22.23 -0.93
C PRO A 937 37.16 -21.47 0.31
N SER A 938 37.54 -22.24 1.33
CA SER A 938 38.34 -21.80 2.47
C SER A 938 39.65 -21.18 1.97
N VAL A 939 39.61 -19.93 1.49
CA VAL A 939 40.81 -19.11 1.45
C VAL A 939 41.04 -18.67 2.88
N ALA A 940 41.93 -19.42 3.52
CA ALA A 940 42.55 -19.08 4.77
C ALA A 940 43.08 -17.64 4.72
N THR A 941 42.31 -16.69 5.22
CA THR A 941 42.86 -15.45 5.78
C THR A 941 42.01 -15.09 6.98
N ALA A 942 42.65 -15.25 8.14
CA ALA A 942 42.12 -15.02 9.47
C ALA A 942 41.17 -13.81 9.53
N ASN A 943 39.91 -14.06 9.92
CA ASN A 943 39.00 -13.15 10.63
C ASN A 943 37.71 -13.91 10.98
N THR A 944 37.83 -14.85 11.92
CA THR A 944 36.76 -15.67 12.48
C THR A 944 35.99 -14.92 13.57
N SER A 945 35.24 -13.88 13.19
CA SER A 945 34.31 -13.19 14.09
C SER A 945 33.10 -12.59 13.37
N GLY A 946 32.52 -13.36 12.44
CA GLY A 946 31.25 -13.03 11.79
C GLY A 946 30.50 -14.23 11.18
N LEU A 947 31.00 -15.45 11.34
CA LEU A 947 30.41 -16.67 10.75
C LEU A 947 29.84 -17.63 11.80
N ALA A 948 29.32 -17.09 12.90
CA ALA A 948 28.44 -17.84 13.79
C ALA A 948 27.00 -17.45 13.44
N THR A 949 26.18 -18.44 13.12
CA THR A 949 24.71 -18.40 12.96
C THR A 949 24.12 -18.06 11.58
N ALA A 950 24.40 -18.91 10.60
CA ALA A 950 23.28 -19.55 9.93
C ALA A 950 23.27 -21.00 10.42
N PRO A 951 22.18 -21.52 11.02
CA PRO A 951 22.06 -22.96 11.15
C PRO A 951 21.97 -23.47 9.71
N ASP A 952 22.99 -24.20 9.27
CA ASP A 952 23.03 -24.79 7.95
C ASP A 952 21.73 -25.59 7.75
N LEU A 953 20.81 -25.04 6.95
CA LEU A 953 19.43 -25.53 6.83
C LEU A 953 19.46 -26.99 6.36
N GLN A 954 20.47 -27.34 5.57
CA GLN A 954 20.78 -28.72 5.19
C GLN A 954 21.05 -29.59 6.41
N SER A 955 21.96 -29.19 7.29
CA SER A 955 22.29 -29.96 8.51
C SER A 955 21.04 -30.23 9.36
N LYS A 956 20.17 -29.23 9.53
CA LYS A 956 18.91 -29.38 10.28
C LYS A 956 17.92 -30.31 9.58
N LEU A 957 17.83 -30.23 8.26
CA LEU A 957 16.98 -31.11 7.46
C LEU A 957 17.49 -32.55 7.50
N VAL A 958 18.81 -32.76 7.43
CA VAL A 958 19.45 -34.08 7.60
C VAL A 958 19.15 -34.64 8.99
N ILE A 959 19.37 -33.86 10.06
CA ILE A 959 19.04 -34.26 11.44
C ILE A 959 17.57 -34.66 11.56
N LEU A 960 16.66 -33.91 10.94
CA LEU A 960 15.24 -34.20 10.96
C LEU A 960 14.93 -35.52 10.23
N THR A 961 15.54 -35.79 9.07
CA THR A 961 15.37 -37.07 8.35
C THR A 961 15.99 -38.27 9.07
N LEU A 962 17.08 -38.04 9.82
CA LEU A 962 17.69 -39.08 10.66
C LEU A 962 16.83 -39.41 11.88
N ALA A 963 16.22 -38.39 12.50
CA ALA A 963 15.31 -38.57 13.62
C ALA A 963 14.01 -39.27 13.18
N PHE A 964 13.50 -38.96 11.99
CA PHE A 964 12.23 -39.46 11.48
C PHE A 964 12.41 -40.23 10.15
N PRO A 965 12.85 -41.50 10.18
CA PRO A 965 13.23 -42.26 8.98
C PRO A 965 12.07 -42.57 8.02
N ARG A 966 10.82 -42.51 8.50
CA ARG A 966 9.62 -42.69 7.68
C ARG A 966 9.21 -41.41 6.94
N LEU A 967 9.81 -40.25 7.24
CA LEU A 967 9.40 -38.97 6.67
C LEU A 967 9.88 -38.88 5.23
N ARG A 968 8.98 -38.50 4.33
CA ARG A 968 9.35 -38.20 2.95
C ARG A 968 9.34 -36.69 2.73
N ILE A 969 10.28 -36.18 1.95
CA ILE A 969 10.34 -34.75 1.61
C ILE A 969 10.00 -34.62 0.12
N ILE A 970 9.03 -33.75 -0.18
CA ILE A 970 8.64 -33.39 -1.54
C ILE A 970 9.13 -31.98 -1.79
N TRP A 971 9.82 -31.78 -2.91
CA TRP A 971 10.24 -30.46 -3.38
C TRP A 971 9.35 -30.05 -4.55
N SER A 972 8.69 -28.90 -4.44
CA SER A 972 7.82 -28.37 -5.48
C SER A 972 8.28 -26.98 -5.88
N SER A 973 8.62 -26.77 -7.16
CA SER A 973 9.06 -25.50 -7.72
C SER A 973 7.96 -24.43 -7.77
N SER A 974 6.69 -24.82 -7.73
CA SER A 974 5.56 -23.89 -7.77
C SER A 974 4.27 -24.53 -7.23
N PRO A 975 3.29 -23.74 -6.76
CA PRO A 975 1.96 -24.25 -6.40
C PRO A 975 1.28 -25.02 -7.55
N TYR A 976 1.56 -24.64 -8.80
CA TYR A 976 1.06 -25.34 -9.99
C TYR A 976 1.64 -26.75 -10.11
N GLN A 977 2.93 -26.92 -9.82
CA GLN A 977 3.58 -28.24 -9.77
C GLN A 977 3.10 -29.04 -8.55
N THR A 978 2.89 -28.39 -7.40
CA THR A 978 2.35 -29.07 -6.21
C THR A 978 1.02 -29.75 -6.54
N ALA A 979 0.12 -29.04 -7.22
CA ALA A 979 -1.18 -29.59 -7.60
C ALA A 979 -1.07 -30.73 -8.63
N GLU A 980 -0.03 -30.75 -9.46
CA GLU A 980 0.28 -31.88 -10.36
C GLU A 980 0.80 -33.09 -9.56
N ILE A 981 1.74 -32.87 -8.64
CA ILE A 981 2.27 -33.91 -7.74
C ILE A 981 1.14 -34.55 -6.93
N PHE A 982 0.20 -33.75 -6.42
CA PHE A 982 -0.95 -34.28 -5.67
C PHE A 982 -1.83 -35.18 -6.55
N ALA A 983 -2.08 -34.80 -7.80
CA ALA A 983 -2.83 -35.63 -8.73
C ALA A 983 -2.12 -36.96 -9.04
N GLU A 984 -0.78 -36.94 -9.17
CA GLU A 984 0.02 -38.15 -9.38
C GLU A 984 0.06 -39.07 -8.16
N LEU A 985 0.29 -38.52 -6.97
CA LEU A 985 0.35 -39.29 -5.71
C LEU A 985 -0.98 -40.00 -5.39
N LYS A 986 -2.09 -39.43 -5.87
CA LYS A 986 -3.43 -39.99 -5.70
C LYS A 986 -3.78 -41.06 -6.72
N LYS A 987 -3.01 -41.23 -7.80
CA LYS A 987 -3.34 -42.15 -8.88
C LYS A 987 -3.34 -43.60 -8.38
N GLY A 988 -4.52 -44.23 -8.38
CA GLY A 988 -4.69 -45.62 -7.95
C GLY A 988 -4.66 -45.83 -6.43
N ALA A 989 -4.73 -44.76 -5.63
CA ALA A 989 -4.83 -44.82 -4.18
C ALA A 989 -6.29 -44.70 -3.70
N GLU A 990 -6.55 -45.13 -2.45
CA GLU A 990 -7.85 -44.96 -1.80
C GLU A 990 -8.11 -43.50 -1.40
N GLU A 991 -9.38 -43.10 -1.41
CA GLU A 991 -9.82 -41.77 -1.05
C GLU A 991 -9.85 -41.57 0.48
N PRO A 992 -9.46 -40.38 1.00
CA PRO A 992 -9.45 -40.12 2.43
C PRO A 992 -10.86 -39.90 2.99
N ASP A 993 -11.10 -40.38 4.21
CA ASP A 993 -12.33 -40.11 4.98
C ASP A 993 -12.16 -38.84 5.84
N PRO A 994 -12.94 -37.76 5.59
CA PRO A 994 -12.86 -36.51 6.35
C PRO A 994 -13.13 -36.68 7.85
N MET A 995 -14.09 -37.54 8.23
CA MET A 995 -14.49 -37.72 9.63
C MET A 995 -13.36 -38.31 10.45
N LYS A 996 -12.68 -39.32 9.89
CA LYS A 996 -11.51 -39.95 10.50
C LYS A 996 -10.33 -38.98 10.60
N ALA A 997 -10.11 -38.16 9.58
CA ALA A 997 -9.01 -37.18 9.56
C ALA A 997 -9.12 -36.13 10.68
N VAL A 998 -10.34 -35.68 11.02
CA VAL A 998 -10.59 -34.73 12.11
C VAL A 998 -10.42 -35.36 13.49
N GLN A 999 -10.79 -36.63 13.65
CA GLN A 999 -10.69 -37.35 14.92
C GLN A 999 -9.25 -37.69 15.32
N LEU A 1000 -8.36 -37.88 14.34
CA LEU A 1000 -6.95 -38.13 14.62
C LEU A 1000 -6.34 -36.93 15.36
N GLY A 1001 -5.54 -37.16 16.40
CA GLY A 1001 -4.89 -36.11 17.20
C GLY A 1001 -5.78 -35.38 18.22
N LEU A 1002 -7.06 -35.72 18.34
CA LEU A 1002 -7.91 -35.28 19.46
C LEU A 1002 -7.79 -36.31 20.60
N ASP A 1003 -7.37 -35.88 21.79
CA ASP A 1003 -7.32 -36.75 22.96
C ASP A 1003 -8.75 -37.03 23.48
N PRO A 1004 -9.22 -38.29 23.48
CA PRO A 1004 -10.58 -38.63 23.89
C PRO A 1004 -10.85 -38.37 25.38
N SER A 1005 -9.81 -38.17 26.20
CA SER A 1005 -9.93 -37.84 27.63
C SER A 1005 -10.06 -36.34 27.91
N MET A 1006 -9.69 -35.49 26.95
CA MET A 1006 -9.73 -34.03 27.05
C MET A 1006 -11.03 -33.51 26.45
N GLY A 1007 -12.14 -33.80 27.11
CA GLY A 1007 -13.45 -33.31 26.72
C GLY A 1007 -13.55 -31.78 26.84
N GLY A 1008 -13.77 -31.10 25.71
CA GLY A 1008 -14.52 -29.84 25.56
C GLY A 1008 -14.04 -28.54 26.22
N ASP A 1009 -13.33 -28.56 27.35
CA ASP A 1009 -13.20 -27.40 28.24
C ASP A 1009 -11.86 -26.62 28.09
N GLU A 1010 -10.89 -27.16 27.33
CA GLU A 1010 -9.58 -26.52 27.11
C GLU A 1010 -9.41 -25.84 25.75
N LEU A 1011 -10.47 -25.66 24.95
CA LEU A 1011 -10.41 -24.79 23.78
C LEU A 1011 -10.59 -23.31 24.18
N ARG A 1012 -9.96 -22.86 25.27
CA ARG A 1012 -9.77 -21.43 25.51
C ARG A 1012 -8.81 -20.95 24.42
N SER A 1013 -9.35 -20.31 23.40
CA SER A 1013 -8.58 -19.62 22.37
C SER A 1013 -7.84 -18.45 23.01
N PHE A 1014 -6.71 -18.73 23.64
CA PHE A 1014 -5.86 -17.67 24.15
C PHE A 1014 -5.21 -16.93 22.99
N ASN A 1015 -4.99 -15.63 23.17
CA ASN A 1015 -4.38 -14.79 22.14
C ASN A 1015 -2.96 -15.29 21.80
N GLN A 1016 -2.75 -15.72 20.55
CA GLN A 1016 -1.48 -16.23 20.04
C GLN A 1016 -0.35 -15.19 20.19
N THR A 1017 -0.65 -13.90 19.99
CA THR A 1017 0.32 -12.82 20.11
C THR A 1017 0.88 -12.72 21.53
N SER A 1018 0.02 -12.87 22.54
CA SER A 1018 0.44 -12.88 23.95
C SER A 1018 1.31 -14.10 24.26
N GLN A 1019 0.98 -15.26 23.70
CA GLN A 1019 1.81 -16.48 23.86
C GLN A 1019 3.21 -16.29 23.26
N ASP A 1020 3.28 -15.77 22.04
CA ASP A 1020 4.54 -15.57 21.34
C ASP A 1020 5.42 -14.54 22.05
N MET A 1021 4.82 -13.49 22.62
CA MET A 1021 5.52 -12.52 23.47
C MET A 1021 6.08 -13.17 24.75
N LEU A 1022 5.30 -14.02 25.42
CA LEU A 1022 5.77 -14.74 26.62
C LEU A 1022 6.88 -15.75 26.30
N ARG A 1023 6.83 -16.44 25.15
CA ARG A 1023 7.89 -17.35 24.69
C ARG A 1023 9.22 -16.64 24.41
N ALA A 1024 9.17 -15.35 24.07
CA ALA A 1024 10.36 -14.54 23.84
C ALA A 1024 11.06 -14.09 25.14
N LEU A 1025 10.42 -14.25 26.30
CA LEU A 1025 11.00 -13.85 27.58
C LEU A 1025 12.17 -14.77 27.99
N PRO A 1026 13.21 -14.22 28.64
CA PRO A 1026 14.42 -14.96 28.94
C PRO A 1026 14.17 -16.11 29.93
N GLY A 1027 14.35 -17.34 29.47
CA GLY A 1027 14.27 -18.55 30.30
C GLY A 1027 12.85 -19.08 30.52
N VAL A 1028 11.86 -18.58 29.78
CA VAL A 1028 10.48 -19.05 29.83
C VAL A 1028 10.31 -20.31 28.97
N THR A 1029 9.77 -21.39 29.56
CA THR A 1029 9.43 -22.66 28.88
C THR A 1029 7.93 -22.76 28.64
N GLU A 1030 7.48 -23.69 27.78
CA GLU A 1030 6.06 -23.85 27.44
C GLU A 1030 5.18 -24.12 28.67
N SER A 1031 5.70 -24.83 29.68
CA SER A 1031 5.02 -25.05 30.96
C SER A 1031 4.79 -23.74 31.73
N VAL A 1032 5.77 -22.84 31.71
CA VAL A 1032 5.70 -21.53 32.37
C VAL A 1032 4.73 -20.62 31.63
N VAL A 1033 4.71 -20.65 30.30
CA VAL A 1033 3.74 -19.89 29.49
C VAL A 1033 2.31 -20.27 29.85
N LYS A 1034 2.00 -21.58 29.92
CA LYS A 1034 0.68 -22.05 30.34
C LYS A 1034 0.30 -21.53 31.73
N THR A 1035 1.21 -21.60 32.69
CA THR A 1035 0.97 -21.10 34.05
C THR A 1035 0.70 -19.60 34.07
N LEU A 1036 1.51 -18.79 33.36
CA LEU A 1036 1.34 -17.34 33.29
C LEU A 1036 0.01 -16.95 32.63
N MET A 1037 -0.40 -17.67 31.59
CA MET A 1037 -1.67 -17.40 30.89
C MET A 1037 -2.91 -17.71 31.72
N VAL A 1038 -2.83 -18.71 32.60
CA VAL A 1038 -3.93 -19.06 33.49
C VAL A 1038 -3.99 -18.11 34.69
N ARG A 1039 -2.84 -17.59 35.13
CA ARG A 1039 -2.70 -16.82 36.38
C ARG A 1039 -2.70 -15.31 36.20
N CYS A 1040 -2.23 -14.78 35.08
CA CYS A 1040 -2.16 -13.35 34.79
C CYS A 1040 -3.24 -12.95 33.79
N VAL A 1041 -3.91 -11.83 34.01
CA VAL A 1041 -4.95 -11.31 33.11
C VAL A 1041 -4.32 -10.65 31.87
N SER A 1042 -3.18 -9.97 32.06
CA SER A 1042 -2.49 -9.27 30.97
C SER A 1042 -0.97 -9.29 31.14
N VAL A 1043 -0.25 -9.06 30.02
CA VAL A 1043 1.22 -8.86 30.08
C VAL A 1043 1.57 -7.56 30.82
N TYR A 1044 0.68 -6.54 30.77
CA TYR A 1044 0.85 -5.31 31.53
C TYR A 1044 0.85 -5.56 33.05
N GLU A 1045 -0.03 -6.44 33.52
CA GLU A 1045 -0.05 -6.88 34.91
C GLU A 1045 1.27 -7.58 35.27
N LEU A 1046 1.71 -8.55 34.45
CA LEU A 1046 2.97 -9.27 34.67
C LEU A 1046 4.20 -8.33 34.72
N ALA A 1047 4.23 -7.29 33.90
CA ALA A 1047 5.32 -6.31 33.87
C ALA A 1047 5.39 -5.46 35.15
N ASN A 1048 4.24 -5.22 35.80
CA ASN A 1048 4.12 -4.41 37.01
C ASN A 1048 4.07 -5.24 38.32
N MET A 1049 4.10 -6.57 38.23
CA MET A 1049 4.15 -7.45 39.41
C MET A 1049 5.48 -7.32 40.17
N SER A 1050 5.43 -7.52 41.48
CA SER A 1050 6.64 -7.52 42.33
C SER A 1050 7.50 -8.77 42.07
N GLU A 1051 8.81 -8.67 42.34
CA GLU A 1051 9.74 -9.81 42.14
C GLU A 1051 9.26 -11.08 42.85
N ARG A 1052 8.69 -10.92 44.05
CA ARG A 1052 8.20 -12.03 44.87
C ARG A 1052 7.00 -12.73 44.23
N GLU A 1053 6.06 -11.98 43.68
CA GLU A 1053 4.87 -12.52 43.02
C GLU A 1053 5.25 -13.28 41.74
N VAL A 1054 6.14 -12.71 40.93
CA VAL A 1054 6.64 -13.37 39.72
C VAL A 1054 7.40 -14.66 40.09
N CYS A 1055 8.30 -14.61 41.07
CA CYS A 1055 9.04 -15.79 41.53
C CYS A 1055 8.12 -16.88 42.11
N TRP A 1056 7.02 -16.50 42.76
CA TRP A 1056 6.03 -17.44 43.28
C TRP A 1056 5.29 -18.17 42.14
N LEU A 1057 5.00 -17.47 41.04
CA LEU A 1057 4.28 -18.03 39.89
C LEU A 1057 5.13 -18.98 39.03
N ILE A 1058 6.38 -18.62 38.73
CA ILE A 1058 7.19 -19.30 37.70
C ILE A 1058 8.53 -19.85 38.20
N GLY A 1059 8.76 -19.81 39.51
CA GLY A 1059 9.99 -20.25 40.16
C GLY A 1059 11.04 -19.14 40.28
N THR A 1060 11.97 -19.28 41.23
CA THR A 1060 12.90 -18.21 41.63
C THR A 1060 13.88 -17.79 40.53
N ASP A 1061 14.44 -18.74 39.79
CA ASP A 1061 15.50 -18.44 38.81
C ASP A 1061 14.96 -17.87 37.50
N VAL A 1062 13.79 -18.35 37.06
CA VAL A 1062 13.09 -17.82 35.89
C VAL A 1062 12.40 -16.51 36.25
N GLY A 1063 11.74 -16.45 37.41
CA GLY A 1063 11.05 -15.27 37.91
C GLY A 1063 11.96 -14.06 38.06
N ARG A 1064 13.17 -14.24 38.63
CA ARG A 1064 14.17 -13.17 38.70
C ARG A 1064 14.60 -12.65 37.33
N ARG A 1065 14.75 -13.53 36.34
CA ARG A 1065 15.15 -13.12 34.98
C ARG A 1065 14.06 -12.34 34.27
N VAL A 1066 12.81 -12.80 34.40
CA VAL A 1066 11.64 -12.11 33.84
C VAL A 1066 11.42 -10.76 34.51
N TRP A 1067 11.47 -10.70 35.85
CA TRP A 1067 11.31 -9.44 36.59
C TRP A 1067 12.43 -8.45 36.26
N ARG A 1068 13.69 -8.91 36.20
CA ARG A 1068 14.82 -8.07 35.77
C ARG A 1068 14.67 -7.59 34.34
N PHE A 1069 14.10 -8.37 33.44
CA PHE A 1069 13.89 -7.94 32.06
C PHE A 1069 12.95 -6.72 32.00
N PHE A 1070 11.85 -6.73 32.75
CA PHE A 1070 10.88 -5.62 32.75
C PHE A 1070 11.35 -4.40 33.56
N ASN A 1071 12.05 -4.61 34.68
CA ASN A 1071 12.40 -3.52 35.61
C ASN A 1071 13.83 -2.99 35.47
N ARG A 1072 14.61 -3.51 34.53
CA ARG A 1072 15.97 -3.02 34.30
C ARG A 1072 15.94 -1.67 33.59
N SER A 1073 16.36 -0.64 34.31
CA SER A 1073 16.64 0.67 33.71
C SER A 1073 17.94 0.61 32.91
N VAL A 1074 17.90 1.10 31.66
CA VAL A 1074 19.11 1.26 30.82
C VAL A 1074 19.99 2.42 31.33
N TYR A 1075 19.48 3.21 32.28
CA TYR A 1075 20.16 4.39 32.85
C TYR A 1075 21.01 4.09 34.11
N GLU A 1076 20.79 2.97 34.81
CA GLU A 1076 21.36 2.73 36.16
C GLU A 1076 22.87 2.44 36.24
N ASN A 1077 23.54 2.20 35.11
CA ASN A 1077 25.00 1.98 35.11
C ASN A 1077 25.81 3.28 35.05
N VAL A 1078 25.18 4.45 35.25
CA VAL A 1078 25.81 5.76 35.20
C VAL A 1078 25.50 6.49 36.51
N GLU A 1079 26.52 6.76 37.32
CA GLU A 1079 26.40 7.62 38.51
C GLU A 1079 25.83 8.98 38.08
N MET A 1080 24.64 9.30 38.59
CA MET A 1080 24.05 10.64 38.46
C MET A 1080 24.80 11.57 39.42
N PRO A 1081 25.21 12.78 39.01
CA PRO A 1081 25.56 13.82 39.96
C PRO A 1081 24.29 14.15 40.75
N ASN A 1082 24.34 14.00 42.07
CA ASN A 1082 23.30 14.52 42.95
C ASN A 1082 23.24 16.05 42.77
N TRP A 1083 22.10 16.56 42.29
CA TRP A 1083 21.79 17.97 42.40
C TRP A 1083 20.93 18.13 43.65
N SER A 1084 21.53 18.70 44.70
CA SER A 1084 20.87 19.21 45.89
C SER A 1084 20.22 20.55 45.64
#